data_AF-A0A2G2GU28-F1
#
_entry.id   AF-A0A2G2GU28-F1
#
_cell.length_a   1.000
_cell.length_b   1.000
_cell.length_c   1.000
_cell.angle_alpha   90.00
_cell.angle_beta   90.00
_cell.angle_gamma   90.00
#
_symmetry.space_group_name_H-M   'P 1'
#
loop_
_entity.id
_entity.type
_entity.pdbx_description
1 polymer ?
#
loop_
_entity_poly.entity_id
_entity_poly.type
_entity_poly.pdbx_seq_one_letter_code
_entity_poly.pdbx_strand_id
1 'polypeptide(L)'
;MGLAGCNGGEDFSDATIPGCPAGAGCQPNTRGEVLVELVGPRVHNLGYSCTGSNVVYFTNQDEEQSVSSTGAQVTIPAFNALCPAGTSGVEFLVGDALFEGHYISLGELVFPADALAESYTVTVSDLVISPRREAATVSAQVRNVAAFIQGLDTDSANEAFVNIPNEAHDVAEALVEQAVGDSNVSTDTALQETFELEDYNDFLAAWGNGAEGNGYFAEVNDAVAGGVAQLNPSSAIPLANVLEADRYSFAGNYRFDTCRSQISLLFCDQLPDSIVGIDLRFPDGTIVDGQEVTAEPPLILPNGRVLGLGKAVKTQGEGEDLETLTTLVAFSQNATVDETLQLDGEVLSVEAGADVQISFKGRFLNKRIYSAFLPDRAEDDTKNDIQRDYPSLSPDLQEAEKGEATGRLLGGDDVELPLTSEVLTVPQVVPDQAYINDLSAAGPFTVRLMRACLQEDIDEAGSTCRPIDNEEFEIGDSASENYPTEILVPVEEEMPRVASDVDNTTEFCVAVVSDAGNPDNGLVTAGPLGNCDQWDVGFVSRTLEDPDNSNRSANLTLLLAPGAENSGAANFGVTILGRVDMNDACYPLYRTGGPNDSTGFDNKVRAAWVDDFYPVIQSKEWREALAEGETLSDDQQAFLFSIGRGAVQFFAGAPGGGCDPLVP
;
A
#
# COMPACT_ATOMS: atom_id res chain seq x y z
N MET A 1 -28.99 -40.88 21.71
CA MET A 1 -29.93 -41.35 22.75
C MET A 1 -29.13 -41.56 24.03
N GLY A 2 -29.53 -40.94 25.15
CA GLY A 2 -28.98 -41.25 26.47
C GLY A 2 -28.77 -40.05 27.41
N LEU A 3 -29.81 -39.25 27.67
CA LEU A 3 -29.90 -38.48 28.93
C LEU A 3 -31.27 -38.77 29.55
N ALA A 4 -31.31 -39.88 30.28
CA ALA A 4 -32.37 -40.18 31.22
C ALA A 4 -31.74 -40.94 32.38
N GLY A 5 -31.60 -40.27 33.52
CA GLY A 5 -31.33 -40.91 34.80
C GLY A 5 -30.18 -40.31 35.59
N CYS A 6 -30.41 -39.16 36.22
CA CYS A 6 -30.00 -38.92 37.60
C CYS A 6 -31.04 -38.00 38.25
N ASN A 7 -31.48 -38.40 39.44
CA ASN A 7 -32.63 -37.86 40.15
C ASN A 7 -32.12 -37.05 41.33
N GLY A 8 -32.57 -35.79 41.44
CA GLY A 8 -32.71 -35.08 42.71
C GLY A 8 -31.49 -34.33 43.26
N GLY A 9 -31.54 -32.99 43.15
CA GLY A 9 -31.24 -32.13 44.30
C GLY A 9 -30.00 -31.25 44.24
N GLU A 10 -29.21 -31.24 43.17
CA GLU A 10 -28.06 -30.34 43.06
C GLU A 10 -28.34 -29.23 42.07
N ASP A 11 -28.25 -28.01 42.58
CA ASP A 11 -28.34 -26.76 41.86
C ASP A 11 -27.07 -26.62 41.00
N PHE A 12 -27.22 -26.71 39.68
CA PHE A 12 -26.13 -26.47 38.73
C PHE A 12 -26.12 -25.02 38.24
N SER A 13 -26.82 -24.09 38.90
CA SER A 13 -26.72 -22.66 38.57
C SER A 13 -25.31 -22.10 38.78
N ASP A 14 -24.51 -22.74 39.64
CA ASP A 14 -23.15 -22.32 40.03
C ASP A 14 -22.07 -23.25 39.48
N ALA A 15 -22.41 -24.20 38.59
CA ALA A 15 -21.45 -25.07 37.94
C ALA A 15 -21.30 -24.68 36.47
N THR A 16 -20.38 -23.78 36.17
CA THR A 16 -19.75 -23.65 34.85
C THR A 16 -19.05 -24.97 34.55
N ILE A 17 -19.70 -25.85 33.77
CA ILE A 17 -19.10 -27.12 33.36
C ILE A 17 -18.06 -26.81 32.27
N PRO A 18 -16.75 -27.03 32.51
CA PRO A 18 -15.73 -26.87 31.49
C PRO A 18 -15.84 -28.06 30.56
N GLY A 19 -16.25 -27.83 29.31
CA GLY A 19 -16.26 -28.89 28.33
C GLY A 19 -17.16 -28.64 27.15
N CYS A 20 -16.54 -28.70 25.99
CA CYS A 20 -17.18 -28.96 24.72
C CYS A 20 -18.10 -30.19 24.81
N PRO A 21 -19.27 -30.17 24.15
CA PRO A 21 -20.15 -31.32 24.12
C PRO A 21 -19.37 -32.55 23.68
N ALA A 22 -19.34 -33.59 24.52
CA ALA A 22 -18.57 -34.80 24.28
C ALA A 22 -18.83 -35.34 22.86
N GLY A 23 -17.82 -35.24 21.98
CA GLY A 23 -17.86 -35.70 20.60
C GLY A 23 -17.77 -34.61 19.51
N ALA A 24 -17.79 -33.32 19.85
CA ALA A 24 -17.50 -32.23 18.92
C ALA A 24 -16.07 -31.71 19.13
N GLY A 25 -15.30 -31.54 18.04
CA GLY A 25 -14.04 -30.79 18.10
C GLY A 25 -14.36 -29.33 18.36
N CYS A 26 -13.80 -28.76 19.43
CA CYS A 26 -13.88 -27.33 19.74
C CYS A 26 -12.72 -26.58 19.12
N GLN A 27 -12.55 -26.77 17.83
CA GLN A 27 -11.84 -25.77 17.06
C GLN A 27 -12.92 -24.80 16.61
N PRO A 28 -13.01 -23.59 17.19
CA PRO A 28 -13.85 -22.56 16.61
C PRO A 28 -13.33 -22.34 15.19
N ASN A 29 -14.11 -22.75 14.19
CA ASN A 29 -13.76 -22.46 12.82
C ASN A 29 -13.94 -20.95 12.62
N THR A 30 -12.85 -20.26 12.27
CA THR A 30 -12.91 -18.88 11.79
C THR A 30 -13.86 -18.85 10.60
N ARG A 31 -14.67 -17.79 10.48
CA ARG A 31 -15.50 -17.52 9.30
C ARG A 31 -15.54 -16.03 9.09
N GLY A 32 -15.34 -15.59 7.86
CA GLY A 32 -15.40 -14.17 7.58
C GLY A 32 -14.95 -13.79 6.18
N GLU A 33 -14.78 -12.48 6.00
CA GLU A 33 -14.51 -11.83 4.72
C GLU A 33 -13.39 -10.79 4.82
N VAL A 34 -13.10 -10.28 6.02
CA VAL A 34 -12.11 -9.22 6.25
C VAL A 34 -10.83 -9.84 6.79
N LEU A 35 -9.75 -9.74 6.03
CA LEU A 35 -8.42 -10.18 6.44
C LEU A 35 -7.67 -9.03 7.12
N VAL A 36 -7.00 -9.29 8.23
CA VAL A 36 -6.11 -8.31 8.87
C VAL A 36 -4.78 -8.95 9.22
N GLU A 37 -3.69 -8.36 8.75
CA GLU A 37 -2.33 -8.76 9.12
C GLU A 37 -1.66 -7.66 9.94
N LEU A 38 -1.13 -8.05 11.12
CA LEU A 38 -0.20 -7.23 11.88
C LEU A 38 1.22 -7.41 11.30
N VAL A 39 1.82 -6.34 10.81
CA VAL A 39 3.18 -6.29 10.26
C VAL A 39 4.12 -5.46 11.14
N GLY A 40 5.43 -5.68 11.02
CA GLY A 40 6.45 -5.20 11.96
C GLY A 40 7.10 -6.37 12.67
N PRO A 41 6.38 -7.03 13.58
CA PRO A 41 6.51 -8.47 13.75
C PRO A 41 5.33 -9.16 13.03
N ARG A 42 5.61 -10.06 12.08
CA ARG A 42 4.60 -11.07 11.73
C ARG A 42 4.50 -12.03 12.90
N VAL A 43 3.30 -12.37 13.35
CA VAL A 43 3.15 -13.10 14.63
C VAL A 43 2.35 -14.38 14.40
N HIS A 44 2.95 -15.52 14.69
CA HIS A 44 2.23 -16.79 14.81
C HIS A 44 1.65 -16.90 16.22
N ASN A 45 0.43 -17.44 16.30
CA ASN A 45 -0.29 -17.68 17.55
C ASN A 45 -0.61 -16.38 18.29
N LEU A 46 -0.90 -15.31 17.54
CA LEU A 46 -1.42 -14.08 18.10
C LEU A 46 -2.93 -14.20 18.28
N GLY A 47 -3.42 -13.97 19.49
CA GLY A 47 -4.85 -13.96 19.78
C GLY A 47 -5.53 -12.77 19.11
N TYR A 48 -6.73 -12.96 18.60
CA TYR A 48 -7.58 -11.88 18.12
C TYR A 48 -9.07 -12.13 18.38
N SER A 49 -9.82 -11.04 18.55
CA SER A 49 -11.28 -11.05 18.60
C SER A 49 -11.85 -9.99 17.66
N CYS A 50 -12.90 -10.32 16.91
CA CYS A 50 -13.57 -9.35 16.06
C CYS A 50 -14.67 -8.66 16.85
N THR A 51 -14.80 -7.34 16.73
CA THR A 51 -15.76 -6.57 17.53
C THR A 51 -17.18 -7.13 17.37
N GLY A 52 -17.84 -7.42 18.49
CA GLY A 52 -19.15 -8.07 18.54
C GLY A 52 -19.12 -9.60 18.66
N SER A 53 -17.94 -10.22 18.71
CA SER A 53 -17.72 -11.64 19.02
C SER A 53 -17.13 -11.80 20.42
N ASN A 54 -17.49 -12.88 21.12
CA ASN A 54 -16.85 -13.32 22.37
C ASN A 54 -15.92 -14.53 22.15
N VAL A 55 -15.61 -14.84 20.89
CA VAL A 55 -14.74 -15.96 20.52
C VAL A 55 -13.38 -15.40 20.12
N VAL A 56 -12.34 -15.93 20.75
CA VAL A 56 -10.94 -15.66 20.39
C VAL A 56 -10.46 -16.70 19.40
N TYR A 57 -9.68 -16.22 18.44
CA TYR A 57 -9.01 -16.99 17.42
C TYR A 57 -7.51 -16.67 17.44
N PHE A 58 -6.72 -17.46 16.72
CA PHE A 58 -5.27 -17.29 16.67
C PHE A 58 -4.79 -17.23 15.23
N THR A 59 -3.79 -16.38 14.96
CA THR A 59 -3.11 -16.34 13.67
C THR A 59 -2.22 -17.57 13.45
N ASN A 60 -2.09 -18.02 12.21
CA ASN A 60 -1.29 -19.21 11.87
C ASN A 60 -0.14 -18.87 10.92
N GLN A 61 1.04 -19.46 11.10
CA GLN A 61 2.15 -19.34 10.15
C GLN A 61 1.88 -20.01 8.79
N ASP A 62 0.92 -20.93 8.75
CA ASP A 62 0.52 -21.65 7.53
C ASP A 62 -0.75 -21.04 6.93
N GLU A 63 -0.89 -21.14 5.61
CA GLU A 63 -2.14 -20.82 4.93
C GLU A 63 -3.26 -21.77 5.37
N GLU A 64 -4.44 -21.22 5.64
CA GLU A 64 -5.63 -21.99 6.01
C GLU A 64 -6.79 -21.81 5.03
N GLN A 65 -7.68 -22.79 5.02
CA GLN A 65 -8.91 -22.76 4.22
C GLN A 65 -10.11 -22.61 5.14
N SER A 66 -10.92 -21.60 4.87
CA SER A 66 -12.10 -21.24 5.64
C SER A 66 -13.32 -21.01 4.75
N VAL A 67 -14.41 -20.54 5.34
CA VAL A 67 -15.64 -20.19 4.63
C VAL A 67 -16.14 -18.81 5.05
N SER A 68 -16.62 -18.03 4.08
CA SER A 68 -17.27 -16.75 4.32
C SER A 68 -18.64 -16.92 5.00
N SER A 69 -19.25 -15.80 5.40
CA SER A 69 -20.61 -15.81 5.97
C SER A 69 -21.66 -16.35 4.99
N THR A 70 -21.37 -16.27 3.69
CA THR A 70 -22.23 -16.79 2.61
C THR A 70 -21.95 -18.25 2.23
N GLY A 71 -20.89 -18.85 2.79
CA GLY A 71 -20.48 -20.23 2.54
C GLY A 71 -19.53 -20.42 1.34
N ALA A 72 -18.99 -19.35 0.76
CA ALA A 72 -17.92 -19.44 -0.22
C ALA A 72 -16.58 -19.76 0.47
N GLN A 73 -15.69 -20.48 -0.22
CA GLN A 73 -14.37 -20.81 0.30
C GLN A 73 -13.49 -19.55 0.34
N VAL A 74 -12.75 -19.36 1.44
CA VAL A 74 -11.81 -18.24 1.63
C VAL A 74 -10.46 -18.83 2.00
N THR A 75 -9.43 -18.42 1.28
CA THR A 75 -8.03 -18.70 1.65
C THR A 75 -7.59 -17.65 2.65
N ILE A 76 -7.19 -18.07 3.85
CA ILE A 76 -6.57 -17.20 4.86
C ILE A 76 -5.07 -17.30 4.67
N PRO A 77 -4.38 -16.24 4.21
CA PRO A 77 -2.94 -16.26 4.13
C PRO A 77 -2.31 -16.42 5.51
N ALA A 78 -1.06 -16.88 5.55
CA ALA A 78 -0.30 -16.93 6.80
C ALA A 78 -0.35 -15.58 7.54
N PHE A 79 -0.40 -15.66 8.87
CA PHE A 79 -0.39 -14.59 9.87
C PHE A 79 -1.60 -13.64 9.84
N ASN A 80 -2.61 -13.94 9.02
CA ASN A 80 -3.81 -13.11 8.92
C ASN A 80 -4.88 -13.54 9.94
N ALA A 81 -5.51 -12.55 10.58
CA ALA A 81 -6.79 -12.68 11.25
C ALA A 81 -7.94 -12.64 10.21
N LEU A 82 -9.05 -13.33 10.50
CA LEU A 82 -10.24 -13.35 9.65
C LEU A 82 -11.47 -12.90 10.44
N CYS A 83 -12.06 -11.78 10.03
CA CYS A 83 -13.26 -11.24 10.66
C CYS A 83 -14.51 -11.28 9.75
N PRO A 84 -15.71 -11.48 10.33
CA PRO A 84 -16.97 -11.47 9.59
C PRO A 84 -17.30 -10.12 8.93
N ALA A 85 -17.98 -10.15 7.80
CA ALA A 85 -18.54 -8.96 7.17
C ALA A 85 -19.46 -8.20 8.13
N GLY A 86 -19.25 -6.89 8.24
CA GLY A 86 -20.01 -6.01 9.11
C GLY A 86 -19.52 -5.94 10.56
N THR A 87 -18.38 -6.54 10.90
CA THR A 87 -17.69 -6.21 12.15
C THR A 87 -17.18 -4.75 12.10
N SER A 88 -17.10 -4.10 13.26
CA SER A 88 -16.60 -2.73 13.37
C SER A 88 -15.13 -2.64 13.72
N GLY A 89 -14.44 -3.76 13.89
CA GLY A 89 -13.03 -3.78 14.24
C GLY A 89 -12.47 -5.16 14.58
N VAL A 90 -11.19 -5.18 14.94
CA VAL A 90 -10.47 -6.34 15.45
C VAL A 90 -9.55 -5.91 16.59
N GLU A 91 -9.57 -6.65 17.69
CA GLU A 91 -8.66 -6.48 18.82
C GLU A 91 -7.62 -7.60 18.81
N PHE A 92 -6.34 -7.23 18.94
CA PHE A 92 -5.25 -8.19 19.11
C PHE A 92 -4.87 -8.33 20.58
N LEU A 93 -4.57 -9.55 21.02
CA LEU A 93 -4.42 -9.88 22.43
C LEU A 93 -3.50 -11.07 22.69
N VAL A 94 -3.08 -11.20 23.95
CA VAL A 94 -2.48 -12.43 24.50
C VAL A 94 -3.33 -12.93 25.65
N GLY A 95 -3.89 -14.14 25.49
CA GLY A 95 -4.77 -14.81 26.46
C GLY A 95 -5.82 -15.65 25.72
N ASP A 96 -6.71 -16.29 26.46
CA ASP A 96 -7.89 -16.98 25.91
C ASP A 96 -9.16 -16.35 26.52
N ALA A 97 -10.13 -16.00 25.67
CA ALA A 97 -11.41 -15.45 26.11
C ALA A 97 -12.57 -16.46 26.05
N LEU A 98 -12.30 -17.75 25.85
CA LEU A 98 -13.34 -18.78 25.80
C LEU A 98 -14.20 -18.81 27.07
N PHE A 99 -13.69 -18.31 28.21
CA PHE A 99 -14.45 -18.11 29.44
C PHE A 99 -14.01 -16.80 30.16
N GLU A 100 -14.99 -15.98 30.54
CA GLU A 100 -14.84 -14.74 31.35
C GLU A 100 -14.07 -13.54 30.76
N GLY A 101 -13.32 -13.71 29.66
CA GLY A 101 -12.68 -12.60 28.94
C GLY A 101 -11.37 -12.10 29.55
N HIS A 102 -10.57 -13.00 30.10
CA HIS A 102 -9.30 -12.67 30.76
C HIS A 102 -8.14 -12.67 29.75
N TYR A 103 -7.76 -11.50 29.25
CA TYR A 103 -6.64 -11.35 28.31
C TYR A 103 -5.92 -10.02 28.48
N ILE A 104 -4.72 -9.92 27.89
CA ILE A 104 -3.96 -8.68 27.78
C ILE A 104 -4.21 -8.11 26.38
N SER A 105 -4.90 -6.97 26.30
CA SER A 105 -5.09 -6.26 25.03
C SER A 105 -3.79 -5.61 24.56
N LEU A 106 -3.51 -5.75 23.26
CA LEU A 106 -2.41 -5.07 22.57
C LEU A 106 -2.90 -3.85 21.77
N GLY A 107 -4.22 -3.66 21.69
CA GLY A 107 -4.89 -2.59 20.96
C GLY A 107 -5.91 -3.11 19.93
N GLU A 108 -6.72 -2.18 19.43
CA GLU A 108 -7.83 -2.45 18.52
C GLU A 108 -7.66 -1.64 17.23
N LEU A 109 -7.99 -2.26 16.10
CA LEU A 109 -8.19 -1.61 14.82
C LEU A 109 -9.70 -1.42 14.58
N VAL A 110 -10.13 -0.18 14.39
CA VAL A 110 -11.52 0.18 14.06
C VAL A 110 -11.69 0.24 12.54
N PHE A 111 -12.69 -0.46 12.02
CA PHE A 111 -13.04 -0.45 10.59
C PHE A 111 -14.04 0.66 10.22
N PRO A 112 -13.97 1.19 8.99
CA PRO A 112 -15.04 2.03 8.46
C PRO A 112 -16.33 1.23 8.31
N ALA A 113 -17.48 1.83 8.62
CA ALA A 113 -18.77 1.13 8.64
C ALA A 113 -19.37 0.86 7.24
N ASP A 114 -19.24 1.78 6.29
CA ASP A 114 -19.81 1.63 4.93
C ASP A 114 -18.74 1.21 3.90
N ALA A 115 -17.48 1.57 4.13
CA ALA A 115 -16.39 1.41 3.18
C ALA A 115 -15.32 0.37 3.60
N LEU A 116 -15.75 -0.80 4.10
CA LEU A 116 -14.83 -1.87 4.50
C LEU A 116 -13.98 -2.36 3.31
N ALA A 117 -12.67 -2.43 3.51
CA ALA A 117 -11.77 -3.17 2.64
C ALA A 117 -11.81 -4.68 2.92
N GLU A 118 -11.54 -5.49 1.90
CA GLU A 118 -11.41 -6.96 2.04
C GLU A 118 -10.18 -7.36 2.86
N SER A 119 -9.14 -6.52 2.87
CA SER A 119 -7.94 -6.74 3.66
C SER A 119 -7.39 -5.45 4.27
N TYR A 120 -6.72 -5.58 5.42
CA TYR A 120 -5.97 -4.51 6.09
C TYR A 120 -4.58 -5.03 6.47
N THR A 121 -3.60 -4.15 6.33
CA THR A 121 -2.24 -4.39 6.80
C THR A 121 -1.94 -3.27 7.76
N VAL A 122 -1.67 -3.62 9.00
CA VAL A 122 -1.55 -2.66 10.10
C VAL A 122 -0.30 -2.94 10.91
N THR A 123 0.19 -1.92 11.60
CA THR A 123 1.30 -2.04 12.53
C THR A 123 0.82 -1.80 13.95
N VAL A 124 1.72 -1.99 14.92
CA VAL A 124 1.45 -1.61 16.32
C VAL A 124 1.05 -0.13 16.43
N SER A 125 1.60 0.73 15.58
CA SER A 125 1.29 2.16 15.51
C SER A 125 -0.18 2.47 15.18
N ASP A 126 -0.86 1.57 14.45
CA ASP A 126 -2.27 1.70 14.10
C ASP A 126 -3.23 1.26 15.21
N LEU A 127 -2.76 0.43 16.14
CA LEU A 127 -3.58 -0.18 17.19
C LEU A 127 -3.77 0.71 18.42
N VAL A 128 -2.97 1.77 18.56
CA VAL A 128 -2.94 2.60 19.76
C VAL A 128 -4.10 3.62 19.80
N ILE A 129 -4.32 4.37 18.72
CA ILE A 129 -5.42 5.36 18.61
C ILE A 129 -6.19 5.17 17.31
N SER A 130 -6.63 3.94 17.04
CA SER A 130 -7.33 3.63 15.80
C SER A 130 -8.57 4.52 15.56
N PRO A 131 -8.83 4.98 14.33
CA PRO A 131 -8.16 4.68 13.06
C PRO A 131 -6.97 5.62 12.72
N ARG A 132 -6.43 6.36 13.70
CA ARG A 132 -5.25 7.21 13.54
C ARG A 132 -3.99 6.44 13.88
N ARG A 133 -3.00 6.51 13.00
CA ARG A 133 -1.66 6.01 13.29
C ARG A 133 -0.90 6.96 14.20
N GLU A 134 -0.39 6.46 15.32
CA GLU A 134 0.53 7.22 16.17
C GLU A 134 1.97 7.09 15.66
N ALA A 135 2.77 8.14 15.81
CA ALA A 135 4.19 8.05 15.46
C ALA A 135 4.92 7.15 16.47
N ALA A 136 5.45 6.02 15.99
CA ALA A 136 6.27 5.09 16.77
C ALA A 136 7.50 5.79 17.37
N THR A 137 8.07 6.78 16.68
CA THR A 137 9.23 7.56 17.15
C THR A 137 9.01 8.28 18.48
N VAL A 138 7.76 8.57 18.87
CA VAL A 138 7.43 9.31 20.09
C VAL A 138 6.46 8.58 21.03
N SER A 139 5.75 7.56 20.56
CA SER A 139 4.80 6.81 21.38
C SER A 139 5.48 5.74 22.23
N ALA A 140 5.46 5.94 23.56
CA ALA A 140 5.92 4.93 24.52
C ALA A 140 5.12 3.62 24.39
N GLN A 141 3.81 3.71 24.13
CA GLN A 141 2.93 2.56 23.99
C GLN A 141 3.29 1.71 22.78
N VAL A 142 3.54 2.32 21.61
CA VAL A 142 3.97 1.57 20.41
C VAL A 142 5.25 0.79 20.69
N ARG A 143 6.25 1.45 21.27
CA ARG A 143 7.53 0.85 21.65
C ARG A 143 7.35 -0.31 22.64
N ASN A 144 6.52 -0.12 23.67
CA ASN A 144 6.32 -1.09 24.74
C ASN A 144 5.51 -2.32 24.26
N VAL A 145 4.47 -2.13 23.45
CA VAL A 145 3.71 -3.25 22.83
C VAL A 145 4.60 -4.05 21.88
N ALA A 146 5.41 -3.37 21.05
CA ALA A 146 6.36 -4.05 20.17
C ALA A 146 7.39 -4.88 20.96
N ALA A 147 7.93 -4.33 22.04
CA ALA A 147 8.85 -5.04 22.93
C ALA A 147 8.19 -6.25 23.60
N PHE A 148 6.93 -6.13 24.01
CA PHE A 148 6.17 -7.22 24.60
C PHE A 148 5.96 -8.38 23.63
N ILE A 149 5.50 -8.10 22.40
CA ILE A 149 5.30 -9.13 21.37
C ILE A 149 6.63 -9.85 21.09
N GLN A 150 7.69 -9.11 20.79
CA GLN A 150 8.99 -9.70 20.43
C GLN A 150 9.63 -10.47 21.59
N GLY A 151 9.41 -10.05 22.84
CA GLY A 151 9.95 -10.75 24.00
C GLY A 151 9.36 -12.15 24.19
N LEU A 152 8.17 -12.42 23.64
CA LEU A 152 7.49 -13.71 23.74
C LEU A 152 8.00 -14.74 22.74
N ASP A 153 8.89 -14.34 21.84
CA ASP A 153 9.35 -15.21 20.76
C ASP A 153 10.13 -16.42 21.30
N THR A 154 9.72 -17.61 20.90
CA THR A 154 10.45 -18.85 21.18
C THR A 154 11.63 -19.12 20.22
N ASP A 155 11.70 -18.42 19.09
CA ASP A 155 12.74 -18.60 18.08
C ASP A 155 13.36 -17.26 17.66
N SER A 156 13.97 -16.57 18.63
CA SER A 156 14.61 -15.26 18.41
C SER A 156 15.79 -15.28 17.43
N ALA A 157 16.18 -16.46 16.92
CA ALA A 157 17.19 -16.60 15.87
C ALA A 157 16.57 -16.49 14.46
N ASN A 158 15.26 -16.67 14.34
CA ASN A 158 14.50 -16.52 13.12
C ASN A 158 13.81 -15.15 13.11
N GLU A 159 14.36 -14.20 12.37
CA GLU A 159 13.83 -12.84 12.29
C GLU A 159 12.58 -12.72 11.40
N ALA A 160 12.14 -13.81 10.74
CA ALA A 160 11.02 -13.76 9.78
C ALA A 160 9.65 -13.57 10.45
N PHE A 161 9.47 -14.06 11.67
CA PHE A 161 8.23 -13.93 12.44
C PHE A 161 8.48 -14.22 13.93
N VAL A 162 7.58 -13.73 14.79
CA VAL A 162 7.53 -14.02 16.22
C VAL A 162 6.63 -15.23 16.45
N ASN A 163 7.13 -16.25 17.15
CA ASN A 163 6.32 -17.40 17.57
C ASN A 163 5.92 -17.28 19.04
N ILE A 164 4.64 -16.98 19.31
CA ILE A 164 4.09 -16.91 20.67
C ILE A 164 3.74 -18.33 21.17
N PRO A 165 4.29 -18.79 22.31
CA PRO A 165 3.97 -20.11 22.85
C PRO A 165 2.57 -20.14 23.47
N ASN A 166 1.89 -21.29 23.44
CA ASN A 166 0.57 -21.44 24.07
C ASN A 166 0.60 -21.10 25.56
N GLU A 167 1.69 -21.45 26.24
CA GLU A 167 1.92 -21.16 27.64
C GLU A 167 1.88 -19.65 27.95
N ALA A 168 2.18 -18.77 26.98
CA ALA A 168 2.02 -17.33 27.16
C ALA A 168 0.55 -16.93 27.34
N HIS A 169 -0.36 -17.57 26.61
CA HIS A 169 -1.80 -17.34 26.75
C HIS A 169 -2.33 -17.83 28.09
N ASP A 170 -1.92 -19.04 28.51
CA ASP A 170 -2.32 -19.62 29.80
C ASP A 170 -1.87 -18.74 30.99
N VAL A 171 -0.64 -18.23 30.94
CA VAL A 171 -0.09 -17.34 31.99
C VAL A 171 -0.80 -15.97 31.97
N ALA A 172 -1.12 -15.44 30.79
CA ALA A 172 -1.86 -14.18 30.68
C ALA A 172 -3.26 -14.29 31.29
N GLU A 173 -3.98 -15.37 30.98
CA GLU A 173 -5.31 -15.66 31.56
C GLU A 173 -5.23 -15.70 33.09
N ALA A 174 -4.29 -16.48 33.64
CA ALA A 174 -4.12 -16.62 35.10
C ALA A 174 -3.72 -15.31 35.79
N LEU A 175 -2.90 -14.48 35.14
CA LEU A 175 -2.51 -13.17 35.65
C LEU A 175 -3.70 -12.22 35.73
N VAL A 176 -4.51 -12.16 34.67
CA VAL A 176 -5.70 -11.31 34.62
C VAL A 176 -6.76 -11.80 35.62
N GLU A 177 -7.00 -13.12 35.70
CA GLU A 177 -7.93 -13.73 36.65
C GLU A 177 -7.57 -13.37 38.12
N GLN A 178 -6.30 -13.52 38.50
CA GLN A 178 -5.82 -13.14 39.84
C GLN A 178 -6.05 -11.66 40.13
N ALA A 179 -5.78 -10.81 39.14
CA ALA A 179 -5.92 -9.38 39.27
C ALA A 179 -7.40 -8.96 39.45
N VAL A 180 -8.31 -9.57 38.69
CA VAL A 180 -9.77 -9.32 38.78
C VAL A 180 -10.34 -9.83 40.11
N GLY A 181 -9.82 -10.92 40.66
CA GLY A 181 -10.24 -11.50 41.94
C GLY A 181 -9.90 -10.64 43.17
N ASP A 182 -8.88 -9.78 43.09
CA ASP A 182 -8.34 -9.03 44.23
C ASP A 182 -8.81 -7.54 44.30
N SER A 183 -9.54 -7.01 43.30
CA SER A 183 -9.91 -5.59 43.29
C SER A 183 -11.27 -5.25 42.63
N ASN A 184 -11.98 -4.25 43.18
CA ASN A 184 -13.18 -3.62 42.56
C ASN A 184 -12.82 -2.64 41.41
N VAL A 185 -11.67 -2.85 40.76
CA VAL A 185 -11.14 -2.06 39.63
C VAL A 185 -10.93 -3.05 38.49
N SER A 186 -11.30 -2.69 37.25
CA SER A 186 -10.98 -3.54 36.09
C SER A 186 -9.47 -3.58 35.90
N THR A 187 -8.84 -4.68 36.29
CA THR A 187 -7.39 -4.90 36.20
C THR A 187 -6.86 -4.97 34.79
N ASP A 188 -7.74 -5.19 33.82
CA ASP A 188 -7.48 -4.96 32.39
C ASP A 188 -6.93 -3.54 32.14
N THR A 189 -7.52 -2.52 32.77
CA THR A 189 -7.04 -1.13 32.68
C THR A 189 -5.67 -0.93 33.33
N ALA A 190 -5.39 -1.60 34.46
CA ALA A 190 -4.13 -1.44 35.19
C ALA A 190 -2.94 -2.10 34.46
N LEU A 191 -3.17 -3.24 33.79
CA LEU A 191 -2.15 -3.86 32.94
C LEU A 191 -1.95 -3.04 31.65
N GLN A 192 -3.02 -2.52 31.05
CA GLN A 192 -2.93 -1.63 29.88
C GLN A 192 -2.13 -0.35 30.18
N GLU A 193 -2.32 0.28 31.35
CA GLU A 193 -1.55 1.46 31.78
C GLU A 193 -0.03 1.20 31.82
N THR A 194 0.42 -0.05 31.96
CA THR A 194 1.85 -0.36 31.93
C THR A 194 2.47 -0.23 30.53
N PHE A 195 1.69 -0.39 29.46
CA PHE A 195 2.17 -0.13 28.11
C PHE A 195 2.39 1.36 27.87
N GLU A 196 1.70 2.25 28.59
CA GLU A 196 1.87 3.70 28.47
C GLU A 196 3.09 4.26 29.25
N LEU A 197 3.87 3.41 29.93
CA LEU A 197 5.03 3.84 30.71
C LEU A 197 6.10 4.49 29.82
N GLU A 198 6.34 5.78 30.06
CA GLU A 198 7.33 6.60 29.34
C GLU A 198 8.77 6.07 29.48
N ASP A 199 9.20 5.75 30.71
CA ASP A 199 10.52 5.15 30.97
C ASP A 199 10.49 3.66 30.63
N TYR A 200 11.27 3.27 29.63
CA TYR A 200 11.36 1.88 29.20
C TYR A 200 11.86 0.95 30.32
N ASN A 201 12.68 1.42 31.27
CA ASN A 201 13.13 0.57 32.38
C ASN A 201 12.00 0.25 33.36
N ASP A 202 11.06 1.17 33.55
CA ASP A 202 9.89 0.94 34.38
C ASP A 202 8.97 -0.11 33.72
N PHE A 203 8.84 -0.05 32.39
CA PHE A 203 8.16 -1.10 31.60
C PHE A 203 8.87 -2.46 31.74
N LEU A 204 10.21 -2.52 31.59
CA LEU A 204 10.99 -3.75 31.79
C LEU A 204 10.80 -4.33 33.20
N ALA A 205 10.71 -3.48 34.22
CA ALA A 205 10.49 -3.90 35.60
C ALA A 205 9.06 -4.39 35.84
N ALA A 206 8.06 -3.78 35.20
CA ALA A 206 6.67 -4.21 35.32
C ALA A 206 6.44 -5.61 34.75
N TRP A 207 7.08 -5.93 33.61
CA TRP A 207 6.81 -7.16 32.85
C TRP A 207 7.89 -8.24 32.99
N GLY A 208 9.17 -7.86 33.08
CA GLY A 208 10.32 -8.77 32.98
C GLY A 208 10.61 -9.53 34.27
N ASN A 209 10.85 -8.80 35.36
CA ASN A 209 10.97 -9.34 36.71
C ASN A 209 10.14 -8.43 37.60
N GLY A 210 8.95 -8.85 38.01
CA GLY A 210 8.18 -8.08 39.00
C GLY A 210 9.06 -7.73 40.20
N ALA A 211 8.68 -6.76 41.02
CA ALA A 211 9.48 -6.28 42.16
C ALA A 211 10.00 -7.39 43.11
N GLU A 212 9.47 -8.61 43.02
CA GLU A 212 9.83 -9.80 43.80
C GLU A 212 10.42 -10.99 42.98
N GLY A 213 10.61 -10.87 41.66
CA GLY A 213 11.21 -11.90 40.80
C GLY A 213 10.23 -12.89 40.14
N ASN A 214 8.97 -12.49 39.99
CA ASN A 214 7.83 -13.28 39.52
C ASN A 214 6.96 -12.42 38.59
N GLY A 215 7.58 -11.91 37.51
CA GLY A 215 6.88 -11.16 36.46
C GLY A 215 6.36 -12.09 35.37
N TYR A 216 5.44 -11.58 34.55
CA TYR A 216 4.84 -12.32 33.43
C TYR A 216 5.87 -13.05 32.55
N PHE A 217 6.94 -12.36 32.10
CA PHE A 217 7.96 -13.00 31.26
C PHE A 217 8.77 -14.07 31.99
N ALA A 218 8.97 -13.96 33.30
CA ALA A 218 9.64 -14.99 34.08
C ALA A 218 8.77 -16.26 34.16
N GLU A 219 7.47 -16.10 34.37
CA GLU A 219 6.52 -17.22 34.42
C GLU A 219 6.37 -17.91 33.07
N VAL A 220 6.24 -17.15 31.98
CA VAL A 220 6.21 -17.72 30.61
C VAL A 220 7.52 -18.45 30.31
N ASN A 221 8.67 -17.82 30.59
CA ASN A 221 9.97 -18.42 30.33
C ASN A 221 10.19 -19.74 31.10
N ASP A 222 9.67 -19.86 32.33
CA ASP A 222 9.75 -21.07 33.13
C ASP A 222 8.80 -22.17 32.64
N ALA A 223 7.67 -21.81 32.01
CA ALA A 223 6.69 -22.73 31.45
C ALA A 223 7.11 -23.31 30.09
N VAL A 224 7.89 -22.57 29.30
CA VAL A 224 8.25 -22.92 27.92
C VAL A 224 9.57 -23.67 27.84
N ALA A 225 9.56 -24.85 27.21
CA ALA A 225 10.77 -25.63 26.98
C ALA A 225 11.73 -24.92 26.00
N GLY A 226 12.85 -24.40 26.51
CA GLY A 226 13.81 -23.61 25.72
C GLY A 226 13.76 -22.11 26.04
N GLY A 227 12.75 -21.67 26.79
CA GLY A 227 12.52 -20.27 27.15
C GLY A 227 11.94 -19.44 26.00
N VAL A 228 11.77 -18.15 26.27
CA VAL A 228 11.41 -17.12 25.29
C VAL A 228 12.55 -16.10 25.19
N ALA A 229 12.51 -15.23 24.19
CA ALA A 229 13.50 -14.17 23.96
C ALA A 229 13.68 -13.24 25.17
N GLN A 230 12.61 -13.04 25.94
CA GLN A 230 12.46 -12.06 26.99
C GLN A 230 12.55 -10.62 26.47
N LEU A 231 12.21 -9.65 27.32
CA LEU A 231 12.24 -8.24 26.93
C LEU A 231 13.67 -7.77 26.65
N ASN A 232 13.85 -7.15 25.48
CA ASN A 232 15.14 -6.59 25.10
C ASN A 232 15.48 -5.39 26.01
N PRO A 233 16.67 -5.31 26.63
CA PRO A 233 17.04 -4.17 27.47
C PRO A 233 17.19 -2.86 26.67
N SER A 234 17.34 -2.94 25.35
CA SER A 234 17.36 -1.79 24.45
C SER A 234 16.02 -1.67 23.73
N SER A 235 15.34 -0.53 23.90
CA SER A 235 14.11 -0.24 23.17
C SER A 235 14.32 0.00 21.68
N ALA A 236 15.56 0.24 21.24
CA ALA A 236 15.85 0.57 19.84
C ALA A 236 15.60 -0.59 18.88
N ILE A 237 15.77 -1.83 19.35
CA ILE A 237 15.59 -3.04 18.53
C ILE A 237 14.10 -3.26 18.22
N PRO A 238 13.19 -3.37 19.21
CA PRO A 238 11.79 -3.58 18.92
C PRO A 238 11.15 -2.42 18.16
N LEU A 239 11.59 -1.19 18.43
CA LEU A 239 11.11 -0.01 17.72
C LEU A 239 11.54 0.04 16.26
N ALA A 240 12.76 -0.41 15.92
CA ALA A 240 13.25 -0.39 14.54
C ALA A 240 12.36 -1.21 13.59
N ASN A 241 11.91 -2.39 14.01
CA ASN A 241 11.04 -3.25 13.20
C ASN A 241 9.66 -2.61 12.94
N VAL A 242 9.14 -1.88 13.94
CA VAL A 242 7.88 -1.13 13.76
C VAL A 242 8.08 0.01 12.79
N LEU A 243 9.15 0.80 12.93
CA LEU A 243 9.45 1.92 12.03
C LEU A 243 9.62 1.46 10.58
N GLU A 244 10.24 0.31 10.36
CA GLU A 244 10.39 -0.26 9.02
C GLU A 244 9.05 -0.72 8.43
N ALA A 245 8.21 -1.39 9.22
CA ALA A 245 6.88 -1.78 8.77
C ALA A 245 5.91 -0.60 8.59
N ASP A 246 6.02 0.44 9.41
CA ASP A 246 5.23 1.66 9.28
C ASP A 246 5.45 2.26 7.89
N ARG A 247 6.71 2.36 7.45
CA ARG A 247 7.10 2.88 6.13
C ARG A 247 6.48 2.09 4.96
N TYR A 248 6.49 0.76 5.04
CA TYR A 248 5.97 -0.08 3.95
C TYR A 248 4.45 -0.23 3.95
N SER A 249 3.81 -0.19 5.11
CA SER A 249 2.35 -0.41 5.23
C SER A 249 1.50 0.67 4.56
N PHE A 250 2.02 1.89 4.38
CA PHE A 250 1.34 2.93 3.59
C PHE A 250 1.92 3.11 2.19
N ALA A 251 3.06 2.49 1.86
CA ALA A 251 3.63 2.58 0.53
C ALA A 251 2.72 1.87 -0.49
N GLY A 252 2.63 2.40 -1.71
CA GLY A 252 1.80 1.84 -2.76
C GLY A 252 1.11 2.88 -3.63
N ASN A 253 0.19 2.41 -4.47
CA ASN A 253 -0.54 3.27 -5.40
C ASN A 253 -1.86 3.76 -4.81
N TYR A 254 -2.11 5.05 -4.99
CA TYR A 254 -3.28 5.75 -4.46
C TYR A 254 -4.01 6.50 -5.55
N ARG A 255 -5.31 6.64 -5.35
CA ARG A 255 -6.15 7.58 -6.08
C ARG A 255 -6.38 8.80 -5.21
N PHE A 256 -6.33 9.99 -5.81
CA PHE A 256 -6.77 11.23 -5.17
C PHE A 256 -7.85 11.86 -6.04
N ASP A 257 -9.02 12.06 -5.44
CA ASP A 257 -10.14 12.70 -6.08
C ASP A 257 -10.48 13.99 -5.35
N THR A 258 -10.54 15.07 -6.11
CA THR A 258 -11.35 16.22 -5.73
C THR A 258 -12.72 16.08 -6.37
N CYS A 259 -13.79 16.47 -5.66
CA CYS A 259 -15.12 16.61 -6.28
C CYS A 259 -15.69 15.34 -6.97
N ARG A 260 -15.29 14.12 -6.56
CA ARG A 260 -15.66 12.87 -7.28
C ARG A 260 -16.03 11.61 -6.46
N SER A 261 -16.59 11.73 -5.26
CA SER A 261 -17.40 10.61 -4.72
C SER A 261 -18.65 10.39 -5.61
N GLN A 262 -19.31 9.22 -5.55
CA GLN A 262 -20.54 8.90 -6.33
C GLN A 262 -21.70 9.92 -6.19
N ILE A 263 -21.57 10.90 -5.30
CA ILE A 263 -22.52 11.98 -5.03
C ILE A 263 -22.11 13.29 -5.75
N SER A 264 -20.94 13.39 -6.39
CA SER A 264 -20.24 14.68 -6.60
C SER A 264 -20.36 15.33 -7.97
N LEU A 265 -20.92 14.65 -8.98
CA LEU A 265 -21.06 15.20 -10.34
C LEU A 265 -21.95 16.47 -10.44
N LEU A 266 -22.55 16.92 -9.32
CA LEU A 266 -23.50 18.04 -9.25
C LEU A 266 -23.16 19.12 -8.19
N PHE A 267 -22.10 18.98 -7.37
CA PHE A 267 -22.04 19.68 -6.06
C PHE A 267 -20.77 20.46 -5.69
N CYS A 268 -19.71 20.51 -6.51
CA CYS A 268 -18.62 21.49 -6.28
C CYS A 268 -18.94 22.88 -6.87
N ASP A 269 -20.14 23.05 -7.41
CA ASP A 269 -20.61 24.34 -7.92
C ASP A 269 -21.17 25.20 -6.78
N GLN A 270 -20.33 26.09 -6.27
CA GLN A 270 -20.60 26.97 -5.12
C GLN A 270 -21.56 28.14 -5.44
N LEU A 271 -22.02 28.30 -6.70
CA LEU A 271 -22.84 29.45 -7.09
C LEU A 271 -24.10 29.03 -7.87
N PRO A 272 -25.27 29.62 -7.57
CA PRO A 272 -26.55 29.23 -8.20
C PRO A 272 -26.67 29.50 -9.71
N ASP A 273 -25.76 30.28 -10.29
CA ASP A 273 -25.78 30.72 -11.70
C ASP A 273 -24.41 30.54 -12.43
N SER A 274 -23.44 29.85 -11.82
CA SER A 274 -22.11 29.61 -12.40
C SER A 274 -22.05 28.21 -13.00
N ILE A 275 -21.42 28.00 -14.16
CA ILE A 275 -21.05 26.66 -14.66
C ILE A 275 -19.53 26.58 -14.60
N VAL A 276 -18.96 26.86 -13.43
CA VAL A 276 -17.50 26.77 -13.25
C VAL A 276 -17.19 25.42 -12.62
N GLY A 277 -16.88 24.44 -13.47
CA GLY A 277 -16.40 23.13 -13.03
C GLY A 277 -14.91 23.21 -12.75
N ILE A 278 -14.49 22.93 -11.51
CA ILE A 278 -13.09 22.92 -11.10
C ILE A 278 -12.76 21.54 -10.55
N ASP A 279 -11.66 20.95 -11.02
CA ASP A 279 -11.30 19.57 -10.67
C ASP A 279 -9.78 19.33 -10.78
N LEU A 280 -9.26 18.49 -9.90
CA LEU A 280 -7.92 17.92 -9.89
C LEU A 280 -8.05 16.39 -9.90
N ARG A 281 -7.43 15.74 -10.89
CA ARG A 281 -7.54 14.30 -11.11
C ARG A 281 -6.20 13.61 -11.01
N PHE A 282 -6.13 12.62 -10.14
CA PHE A 282 -4.97 11.75 -9.98
C PHE A 282 -5.42 10.28 -9.81
N PRO A 283 -5.23 9.43 -10.84
CA PRO A 283 -4.65 9.72 -12.16
C PRO A 283 -5.56 10.58 -13.06
N ASP A 284 -5.06 11.02 -14.23
CA ASP A 284 -5.86 11.76 -15.23
C ASP A 284 -7.03 10.89 -15.78
N GLY A 285 -6.85 9.57 -15.81
CA GLY A 285 -7.84 8.61 -16.32
C GLY A 285 -8.95 8.24 -15.33
N THR A 286 -10.10 7.81 -15.86
CA THR A 286 -11.11 7.10 -15.07
C THR A 286 -10.66 5.67 -14.79
N ILE A 287 -10.39 5.37 -13.53
CA ILE A 287 -10.31 3.99 -13.06
C ILE A 287 -11.74 3.47 -12.91
N VAL A 288 -12.12 2.51 -13.74
CA VAL A 288 -13.39 1.78 -13.64
C VAL A 288 -13.04 0.36 -13.19
N ASP A 289 -13.67 -0.12 -12.12
CA ASP A 289 -13.46 -1.49 -11.63
C ASP A 289 -13.61 -2.51 -12.77
N GLY A 290 -12.56 -3.29 -13.01
CA GLY A 290 -12.52 -4.30 -14.06
C GLY A 290 -12.22 -3.76 -15.48
N GLN A 291 -11.87 -2.49 -15.64
CA GLN A 291 -11.23 -1.97 -16.86
C GLN A 291 -9.74 -1.76 -16.65
N GLU A 292 -8.97 -2.05 -17.69
CA GLU A 292 -7.52 -1.87 -17.71
C GLU A 292 -7.17 -0.38 -17.58
N VAL A 293 -6.28 -0.10 -16.63
CA VAL A 293 -5.85 1.23 -16.26
C VAL A 293 -4.95 1.78 -17.38
N THR A 294 -5.38 2.84 -18.06
CA THR A 294 -4.58 3.54 -19.08
C THR A 294 -3.82 4.74 -18.55
N ALA A 295 -3.93 5.06 -17.25
CA ALA A 295 -3.26 6.18 -16.60
C ALA A 295 -2.85 5.77 -15.19
N GLU A 296 -1.58 5.94 -14.85
CA GLU A 296 -0.97 5.29 -13.70
C GLU A 296 -1.19 6.09 -12.41
N PRO A 297 -1.70 5.44 -11.35
CA PRO A 297 -2.02 6.12 -10.10
C PRO A 297 -0.76 6.63 -9.38
N PRO A 298 -0.86 7.77 -8.67
CA PRO A 298 0.19 8.24 -7.77
C PRO A 298 0.77 7.15 -6.88
N LEU A 299 2.07 7.23 -6.64
CA LEU A 299 2.86 6.29 -5.88
C LEU A 299 3.41 6.97 -4.63
N ILE A 300 3.11 6.41 -3.46
CA ILE A 300 3.71 6.82 -2.20
C ILE A 300 4.85 5.85 -1.89
N LEU A 301 6.06 6.40 -1.71
CA LEU A 301 7.27 5.62 -1.41
C LEU A 301 7.39 5.32 0.09
N PRO A 302 8.14 4.28 0.50
CA PRO A 302 8.42 3.99 1.91
C PRO A 302 9.00 5.16 2.73
N ASN A 303 9.75 6.07 2.10
CA ASN A 303 10.26 7.27 2.79
C ASN A 303 9.22 8.40 2.91
N GLY A 304 7.98 8.17 2.48
CA GLY A 304 6.88 9.12 2.55
C GLY A 304 6.72 9.98 1.29
N ARG A 305 7.69 10.01 0.35
CA ARG A 305 7.58 10.86 -0.84
C ARG A 305 6.38 10.46 -1.70
N VAL A 306 5.66 11.47 -2.20
CA VAL A 306 4.51 11.29 -3.08
C VAL A 306 4.90 11.63 -4.52
N LEU A 307 4.84 10.63 -5.39
CA LEU A 307 5.06 10.77 -6.82
C LEU A 307 3.70 10.68 -7.51
N GLY A 308 3.46 11.48 -8.55
CA GLY A 308 2.18 11.39 -9.24
C GLY A 308 2.01 12.44 -10.32
N LEU A 309 1.34 12.02 -11.39
CA LEU A 309 0.89 12.86 -12.48
C LEU A 309 -0.62 12.88 -12.52
N GLY A 310 -1.15 14.01 -12.93
CA GLY A 310 -2.58 14.23 -12.98
C GLY A 310 -2.92 15.41 -13.85
N LYS A 311 -4.16 15.86 -13.73
CA LYS A 311 -4.69 16.94 -14.53
C LYS A 311 -5.51 17.92 -13.71
N ALA A 312 -5.25 19.20 -13.93
CA ALA A 312 -6.15 20.25 -13.50
C ALA A 312 -7.12 20.59 -14.64
N VAL A 313 -8.38 20.73 -14.29
CA VAL A 313 -9.47 21.06 -15.21
C VAL A 313 -10.25 22.25 -14.66
N LYS A 314 -10.50 23.22 -15.53
CA LYS A 314 -11.38 24.36 -15.25
C LYS A 314 -12.29 24.62 -16.42
N THR A 315 -13.59 24.49 -16.21
CA THR A 315 -14.61 24.92 -17.17
C THR A 315 -15.08 26.32 -16.80
N GLN A 316 -15.20 27.23 -17.76
CA GLN A 316 -15.67 28.60 -17.55
C GLN A 316 -16.47 29.10 -18.76
N GLY A 317 -17.43 29.98 -18.55
CA GLY A 317 -18.28 30.56 -19.60
C GLY A 317 -19.78 30.38 -19.35
N GLU A 318 -20.60 30.87 -20.27
CA GLU A 318 -22.06 30.76 -20.21
C GLU A 318 -22.63 30.22 -21.54
N GLY A 319 -23.60 29.30 -21.47
CA GLY A 319 -24.34 28.83 -22.65
C GLY A 319 -23.48 28.07 -23.66
N GLU A 320 -23.46 28.53 -24.91
CA GLU A 320 -22.68 27.93 -26.00
C GLU A 320 -21.18 28.32 -25.95
N ASP A 321 -20.79 29.29 -25.11
CA ASP A 321 -19.41 29.81 -24.98
C ASP A 321 -18.64 29.15 -23.81
N LEU A 322 -18.98 27.90 -23.45
CA LEU A 322 -18.26 27.15 -22.42
C LEU A 322 -16.87 26.72 -22.93
N GLU A 323 -15.83 27.21 -22.27
CA GLU A 323 -14.44 26.83 -22.50
C GLU A 323 -13.96 25.89 -21.38
N THR A 324 -13.28 24.80 -21.74
CA THR A 324 -12.62 23.93 -20.77
C THR A 324 -11.11 24.07 -20.91
N LEU A 325 -10.49 24.65 -19.89
CA LEU A 325 -9.04 24.76 -19.73
C LEU A 325 -8.52 23.50 -19.04
N THR A 326 -7.41 22.95 -19.53
CA THR A 326 -6.77 21.79 -18.92
C THR A 326 -5.25 21.89 -18.96
N THR A 327 -4.57 21.45 -17.91
CA THR A 327 -3.11 21.34 -17.87
C THR A 327 -2.68 20.10 -17.08
N LEU A 328 -1.59 19.48 -17.47
CA LEU A 328 -0.94 18.45 -16.69
C LEU A 328 -0.31 19.07 -15.43
N VAL A 329 -0.42 18.33 -14.35
CA VAL A 329 0.11 18.69 -13.04
C VAL A 329 0.81 17.49 -12.44
N ALA A 330 1.76 17.74 -11.54
CA ALA A 330 2.39 16.71 -10.74
C ALA A 330 2.54 17.17 -9.30
N PHE A 331 2.70 16.22 -8.39
CA PHE A 331 3.14 16.53 -7.04
C PHE A 331 4.52 17.20 -7.09
N SER A 332 4.73 18.19 -6.22
CA SER A 332 6.03 18.81 -5.99
C SER A 332 6.99 17.79 -5.38
N GLN A 333 8.29 18.01 -5.55
CA GLN A 333 9.32 17.14 -4.97
C GLN A 333 9.28 17.07 -3.42
N ASN A 334 8.59 18.02 -2.78
CA ASN A 334 8.45 18.12 -1.33
C ASN A 334 7.13 17.51 -0.81
N ALA A 335 6.27 16.97 -1.68
CA ALA A 335 5.05 16.31 -1.25
C ALA A 335 5.37 15.02 -0.49
N THR A 336 4.84 14.89 0.72
CA THR A 336 5.17 13.79 1.62
C THR A 336 3.96 13.29 2.41
N VAL A 337 4.04 12.05 2.83
CA VAL A 337 3.25 11.44 3.91
C VAL A 337 4.19 11.14 5.06
N ASP A 338 3.87 11.64 6.25
CA ASP A 338 4.66 11.38 7.44
C ASP A 338 4.30 10.07 8.15
N GLU A 339 5.01 9.77 9.24
CA GLU A 339 4.83 8.56 10.06
C GLU A 339 3.41 8.45 10.66
N THR A 340 2.70 9.57 10.83
CA THR A 340 1.33 9.61 11.33
C THR A 340 0.27 9.49 10.23
N LEU A 341 0.72 9.22 9.00
CA LEU A 341 -0.03 9.20 7.76
C LEU A 341 -0.67 10.57 7.43
N GLN A 342 0.01 11.67 7.76
CA GLN A 342 -0.40 12.99 7.34
C GLN A 342 0.21 13.30 5.97
N LEU A 343 -0.65 13.52 4.96
CA LEU A 343 -0.28 14.11 3.68
C LEU A 343 -0.09 15.62 3.84
N ASP A 344 1.02 16.13 3.33
CA ASP A 344 1.30 17.55 3.13
C ASP A 344 2.15 17.75 1.87
N GLY A 345 1.83 18.77 1.08
CA GLY A 345 2.59 19.06 -0.13
C GLY A 345 1.89 20.01 -1.09
N GLU A 346 2.53 20.22 -2.24
CA GLU A 346 1.97 21.00 -3.33
C GLU A 346 1.84 20.18 -4.61
N VAL A 347 0.90 20.57 -5.46
CA VAL A 347 0.76 20.17 -6.86
C VAL A 347 0.98 21.39 -7.72
N LEU A 348 1.84 21.25 -8.73
CA LEU A 348 2.25 22.33 -9.64
C LEU A 348 1.99 21.92 -11.08
N SER A 349 1.81 22.89 -11.98
CA SER A 349 1.79 22.59 -13.41
C SER A 349 3.17 22.14 -13.89
N VAL A 350 3.17 21.15 -14.78
CA VAL A 350 4.36 20.67 -15.49
C VAL A 350 4.44 21.21 -16.92
N GLU A 351 3.42 21.97 -17.35
CA GLU A 351 3.35 22.63 -18.66
C GLU A 351 3.77 24.10 -18.55
N ALA A 352 4.54 24.58 -19.52
CA ALA A 352 5.00 25.96 -19.52
C ALA A 352 3.83 26.96 -19.64
N GLY A 353 3.76 27.92 -18.72
CA GLY A 353 2.82 29.05 -18.80
C GLY A 353 1.45 28.83 -18.15
N ALA A 354 1.17 27.62 -17.65
CA ALA A 354 -0.03 27.36 -16.86
C ALA A 354 0.17 27.78 -15.38
N ASP A 355 -0.85 28.45 -14.82
CA ASP A 355 -0.82 28.97 -13.45
C ASP A 355 -1.59 28.03 -12.51
N VAL A 356 -0.90 26.98 -12.03
CA VAL A 356 -1.40 26.02 -11.04
C VAL A 356 -0.40 25.88 -9.90
N GLN A 357 -0.87 26.15 -8.68
CA GLN A 357 -0.17 25.89 -7.42
C GLN A 357 -1.22 25.58 -6.36
N ILE A 358 -1.37 24.30 -6.01
CA ILE A 358 -2.37 23.82 -5.07
C ILE A 358 -1.67 23.08 -3.94
N SER A 359 -1.89 23.51 -2.70
CA SER A 359 -1.47 22.78 -1.51
C SER A 359 -2.48 21.69 -1.17
N PHE A 360 -1.99 20.48 -0.89
CA PHE A 360 -2.77 19.32 -0.49
C PHE A 360 -2.47 19.01 0.97
N LYS A 361 -3.51 18.71 1.75
CA LYS A 361 -3.38 18.16 3.10
C LYS A 361 -4.46 17.13 3.39
N GLY A 362 -4.20 16.27 4.36
CA GLY A 362 -5.19 15.36 4.94
C GLY A 362 -4.50 14.19 5.64
N ARG A 363 -5.17 13.57 6.60
CA ARG A 363 -4.65 12.38 7.29
C ARG A 363 -5.33 11.13 6.75
N PHE A 364 -4.56 10.09 6.44
CA PHE A 364 -5.15 8.79 6.17
C PHE A 364 -5.67 8.20 7.48
N LEU A 365 -6.94 7.81 7.47
CA LEU A 365 -7.56 7.01 8.51
C LEU A 365 -7.70 5.60 7.97
N ASN A 366 -6.91 4.68 8.51
CA ASN A 366 -6.59 3.39 7.90
C ASN A 366 -6.03 3.55 6.47
N LYS A 367 -6.92 3.53 5.47
CA LYS A 367 -6.57 3.48 4.03
C LYS A 367 -7.10 4.65 3.21
N ARG A 368 -7.76 5.62 3.84
CA ARG A 368 -8.48 6.70 3.14
C ARG A 368 -8.28 8.07 3.78
N ILE A 369 -8.18 9.10 2.96
CA ILE A 369 -8.33 10.50 3.39
C ILE A 369 -9.80 10.87 3.27
N TYR A 370 -10.35 11.48 4.32
CA TYR A 370 -11.73 11.93 4.39
C TYR A 370 -11.81 13.45 4.33
N SER A 371 -12.78 13.98 3.59
CA SER A 371 -12.95 15.42 3.39
C SER A 371 -13.82 16.09 4.44
N ALA A 372 -14.72 15.33 5.10
CA ALA A 372 -15.79 15.84 5.95
C ALA A 372 -16.78 16.78 5.23
N PHE A 373 -16.72 16.88 3.90
CA PHE A 373 -17.45 17.88 3.14
C PHE A 373 -18.94 17.55 3.03
N LEU A 374 -19.78 18.55 3.29
CA LEU A 374 -21.21 18.55 2.99
C LEU A 374 -21.52 19.77 2.12
N PRO A 375 -22.13 19.59 0.94
CA PRO A 375 -22.63 20.71 0.16
C PRO A 375 -23.73 21.47 0.92
N ASP A 376 -23.80 22.79 0.75
CA ASP A 376 -24.86 23.63 1.34
C ASP A 376 -26.29 23.23 0.94
N ARG A 377 -26.44 22.49 -0.18
CA ARG A 377 -27.72 21.97 -0.68
C ARG A 377 -28.06 20.57 -0.18
N ALA A 378 -27.21 19.96 0.63
CA ALA A 378 -27.49 18.65 1.22
C ALA A 378 -28.76 18.70 2.09
N GLU A 379 -29.53 17.61 2.09
CA GLU A 379 -30.70 17.49 2.96
C GLU A 379 -30.26 17.47 4.44
N ASP A 380 -31.10 17.95 5.36
CA ASP A 380 -30.75 18.16 6.77
C ASP A 380 -30.25 16.89 7.51
N ASP A 381 -30.55 15.69 7.01
CA ASP A 381 -30.14 14.40 7.55
C ASP A 381 -28.96 13.75 6.80
N THR A 382 -28.39 14.45 5.81
CA THR A 382 -27.23 13.99 5.04
C THR A 382 -26.00 13.95 5.96
N LYS A 383 -25.35 12.78 6.01
CA LYS A 383 -24.10 12.57 6.73
C LYS A 383 -22.91 12.73 5.81
N ASN A 384 -21.84 13.37 6.27
CA ASN A 384 -20.57 13.38 5.55
C ASN A 384 -19.91 12.00 5.57
N ASP A 385 -18.83 11.85 4.79
CA ASP A 385 -18.04 10.63 4.67
C ASP A 385 -17.60 10.07 6.05
N ILE A 386 -17.09 10.92 6.95
CA ILE A 386 -16.69 10.54 8.32
C ILE A 386 -17.87 10.09 9.17
N GLN A 387 -18.99 10.81 9.13
CA GLN A 387 -20.19 10.47 9.90
C GLN A 387 -20.81 9.14 9.47
N ARG A 388 -20.54 8.73 8.23
CA ARG A 388 -20.96 7.44 7.69
C ARG A 388 -20.01 6.33 8.11
N ASP A 389 -18.71 6.50 7.84
CA ASP A 389 -17.72 5.44 8.07
C ASP A 389 -17.25 5.33 9.52
N TYR A 390 -17.14 6.44 10.24
CA TYR A 390 -16.73 6.48 11.65
C TYR A 390 -17.70 7.30 12.51
N PRO A 391 -18.94 6.82 12.72
CA PRO A 391 -19.94 7.55 13.49
C PRO A 391 -19.52 7.83 14.93
N SER A 392 -18.65 7.00 15.53
CA SER A 392 -18.07 7.18 16.85
C SER A 392 -17.00 8.28 16.92
N LEU A 393 -16.40 8.67 15.79
CA LEU A 393 -15.41 9.75 15.67
C LEU A 393 -16.01 11.09 15.29
N SER A 394 -17.31 11.16 14.95
CA SER A 394 -17.96 12.43 14.60
C SER A 394 -18.33 13.19 15.88
N PRO A 395 -17.62 14.28 16.27
CA PRO A 395 -17.15 15.37 15.40
C PRO A 395 -15.64 15.71 15.47
N ASP A 396 -14.78 14.76 15.85
CA ASP A 396 -13.45 15.02 16.43
C ASP A 396 -12.26 14.95 15.47
N LEU A 397 -12.44 15.07 14.15
CA LEU A 397 -11.31 15.27 13.23
C LEU A 397 -10.87 16.73 13.22
N GLN A 398 -9.59 16.96 13.50
CA GLN A 398 -9.01 18.30 13.47
C GLN A 398 -8.99 18.80 12.02
N GLU A 399 -9.05 20.12 11.81
CA GLU A 399 -9.04 20.72 10.46
C GLU A 399 -7.76 20.39 9.65
N ALA A 400 -6.67 20.02 10.32
CA ALA A 400 -5.45 19.55 9.67
C ALA A 400 -5.57 18.11 9.14
N GLU A 401 -6.46 17.30 9.73
CA GLU A 401 -6.66 15.89 9.37
C GLU A 401 -7.64 15.73 8.21
N LYS A 402 -8.45 16.75 7.93
CA LYS A 402 -9.41 16.74 6.82
C LYS A 402 -8.70 16.92 5.48
N GLY A 403 -9.13 16.12 4.52
CA GLY A 403 -8.71 16.22 3.14
C GLY A 403 -9.15 17.53 2.50
N GLU A 404 -8.18 18.35 2.11
CA GLU A 404 -8.42 19.64 1.47
C GLU A 404 -7.31 19.93 0.44
N ALA A 405 -7.71 20.53 -0.68
CA ALA A 405 -6.81 21.05 -1.70
C ALA A 405 -7.10 22.54 -1.90
N THR A 406 -6.10 23.41 -1.67
CA THR A 406 -6.26 24.87 -1.69
C THR A 406 -5.22 25.57 -2.53
N GLY A 407 -5.60 26.66 -3.20
CA GLY A 407 -4.66 27.52 -3.92
C GLY A 407 -5.15 27.88 -5.30
N ARG A 408 -4.22 28.16 -6.23
CA ARG A 408 -4.56 28.66 -7.55
C ARG A 408 -4.66 27.55 -8.58
N LEU A 409 -5.75 27.55 -9.37
CA LEU A 409 -5.98 26.58 -10.42
C LEU A 409 -6.37 27.25 -11.75
N LEU A 410 -5.49 27.13 -12.76
CA LEU A 410 -5.69 27.61 -14.13
C LEU A 410 -6.10 29.10 -14.21
N GLY A 411 -5.43 29.92 -13.39
CA GLY A 411 -5.70 31.35 -13.24
C GLY A 411 -7.02 31.69 -12.54
N GLY A 412 -7.13 32.90 -11.96
CA GLY A 412 -8.31 33.35 -11.21
C GLY A 412 -8.06 33.46 -9.70
N ASP A 413 -9.15 33.46 -8.92
CA ASP A 413 -9.11 33.45 -7.46
C ASP A 413 -8.71 32.06 -6.93
N ASP A 414 -8.21 32.02 -5.69
CA ASP A 414 -7.87 30.76 -5.03
C ASP A 414 -9.13 29.90 -4.82
N VAL A 415 -8.97 28.59 -5.00
CA VAL A 415 -10.02 27.58 -4.83
C VAL A 415 -9.77 26.79 -3.55
N GLU A 416 -10.85 26.27 -2.98
CA GLU A 416 -10.85 25.28 -1.89
C GLU A 416 -11.68 24.09 -2.36
N LEU A 417 -11.04 22.94 -2.49
CA LEU A 417 -11.64 21.72 -3.01
C LEU A 417 -11.56 20.62 -1.94
N PRO A 418 -12.64 19.86 -1.71
CA PRO A 418 -12.57 18.69 -0.84
C PRO A 418 -11.64 17.64 -1.47
N LEU A 419 -10.79 17.03 -0.65
CA LEU A 419 -9.89 15.96 -1.08
C LEU A 419 -10.33 14.64 -0.44
N THR A 420 -10.43 13.61 -1.27
CA THR A 420 -10.55 12.22 -0.82
C THR A 420 -9.46 11.39 -1.44
N SER A 421 -9.05 10.34 -0.74
CA SER A 421 -8.09 9.38 -1.27
C SER A 421 -8.52 7.95 -0.96
N GLU A 422 -8.19 7.05 -1.89
CA GLU A 422 -8.40 5.61 -1.77
C GLU A 422 -7.14 4.88 -2.22
N VAL A 423 -6.70 3.90 -1.42
CA VAL A 423 -5.62 2.99 -1.81
C VAL A 423 -6.12 2.04 -2.89
N LEU A 424 -5.35 1.88 -3.96
CA LEU A 424 -5.71 1.01 -5.10
C LEU A 424 -4.99 -0.34 -5.05
N THR A 425 -3.84 -0.40 -4.40
CA THR A 425 -3.07 -1.63 -4.24
C THR A 425 -3.26 -2.22 -2.85
N VAL A 426 -3.01 -3.53 -2.74
CA VAL A 426 -2.81 -4.14 -1.42
C VAL A 426 -1.60 -3.47 -0.77
N PRO A 427 -1.65 -3.14 0.54
CA PRO A 427 -0.50 -2.62 1.26
C PRO A 427 0.72 -3.52 1.11
N GLN A 428 1.90 -2.91 1.14
CA GLN A 428 3.16 -3.61 0.91
C GLN A 428 3.69 -4.21 2.21
N VAL A 429 4.36 -5.35 2.11
CA VAL A 429 5.04 -6.00 3.23
C VAL A 429 6.52 -5.63 3.14
N VAL A 430 7.18 -5.49 4.29
CA VAL A 430 8.63 -5.26 4.37
C VAL A 430 9.36 -6.34 3.54
N PRO A 431 10.12 -5.95 2.50
CA PRO A 431 10.89 -6.88 1.69
C PRO A 431 12.03 -7.49 2.49
N ASP A 432 12.43 -8.71 2.13
CA ASP A 432 13.58 -9.37 2.75
C ASP A 432 14.88 -8.59 2.46
N GLN A 433 15.61 -8.24 3.53
CA GLN A 433 16.85 -7.46 3.42
C GLN A 433 17.93 -8.14 2.56
N ALA A 434 18.01 -9.48 2.55
CA ALA A 434 18.96 -10.20 1.72
C ALA A 434 18.68 -9.98 0.22
N TYR A 435 17.41 -9.86 -0.17
CA TYR A 435 17.03 -9.55 -1.55
C TYR A 435 17.39 -8.11 -1.91
N ILE A 436 17.15 -7.16 -1.00
CA ILE A 436 17.56 -5.75 -1.17
C ILE A 436 19.08 -5.66 -1.37
N ASN A 437 19.85 -6.35 -0.51
CA ASN A 437 21.32 -6.39 -0.59
C ASN A 437 21.79 -6.95 -1.95
N ASP A 438 21.18 -8.05 -2.41
CA ASP A 438 21.55 -8.70 -3.67
C ASP A 438 21.23 -7.83 -4.89
N LEU A 439 20.06 -7.19 -4.92
CA LEU A 439 19.69 -6.25 -5.99
C LEU A 439 20.64 -5.05 -6.02
N SER A 440 20.97 -4.48 -4.86
CA SER A 440 21.90 -3.36 -4.75
C SER A 440 23.31 -3.73 -5.21
N ALA A 441 23.77 -4.95 -4.90
CA ALA A 441 25.06 -5.46 -5.33
C ALA A 441 25.12 -5.80 -6.82
N ALA A 442 24.00 -6.21 -7.43
CA ALA A 442 23.92 -6.51 -8.86
C ALA A 442 23.82 -5.25 -9.74
N GLY A 443 23.25 -4.16 -9.20
CA GLY A 443 23.14 -2.88 -9.87
C GLY A 443 24.48 -2.13 -10.05
N PRO A 444 24.48 -0.97 -10.74
CA PRO A 444 23.30 -0.32 -11.33
C PRO A 444 22.76 -1.08 -12.54
N PHE A 445 21.46 -0.96 -12.75
CA PHE A 445 20.75 -1.55 -13.89
C PHE A 445 20.55 -0.49 -14.97
N THR A 446 20.71 -0.87 -16.23
CA THR A 446 20.32 -0.06 -17.37
C THR A 446 18.88 -0.35 -17.73
N VAL A 447 18.12 0.71 -17.99
CA VAL A 447 16.75 0.65 -18.50
C VAL A 447 16.68 1.29 -19.88
N ARG A 448 16.12 0.55 -20.83
CA ARG A 448 15.84 0.98 -22.19
C ARG A 448 14.38 0.70 -22.51
N LEU A 449 13.65 1.75 -22.90
CA LEU A 449 12.25 1.65 -23.27
C LEU A 449 12.15 1.30 -24.76
N MET A 450 11.44 0.22 -25.09
CA MET A 450 11.20 -0.21 -26.46
C MET A 450 9.81 0.24 -26.89
N ARG A 451 9.68 0.77 -28.10
CA ARG A 451 8.39 1.12 -28.71
C ARG A 451 8.14 0.33 -29.98
N ALA A 452 6.87 0.23 -30.35
CA ALA A 452 6.48 -0.30 -31.66
C ALA A 452 7.12 0.53 -32.79
N CYS A 453 7.57 -0.16 -33.83
CA CYS A 453 8.01 0.48 -35.05
C CYS A 453 6.82 0.96 -35.90
N LEU A 454 6.97 2.15 -36.48
CA LEU A 454 6.04 2.71 -37.45
C LEU A 454 6.56 2.51 -38.86
N GLN A 455 5.68 2.62 -39.85
CA GLN A 455 6.05 2.48 -41.26
C GLN A 455 7.12 3.49 -41.70
N GLU A 456 7.18 4.66 -41.05
CA GLU A 456 8.18 5.71 -41.29
C GLU A 456 9.56 5.39 -40.69
N ASP A 457 9.62 4.53 -39.67
CA ASP A 457 10.88 4.09 -39.04
C ASP A 457 11.65 3.07 -39.91
N ILE A 458 10.93 2.42 -40.84
CA ILE A 458 11.47 1.44 -41.78
C ILE A 458 12.13 2.18 -42.96
N ASP A 459 13.44 2.40 -42.88
CA ASP A 459 14.21 2.99 -43.99
C ASP A 459 14.35 2.02 -45.19
N GLU A 460 14.73 2.54 -46.37
CA GLU A 460 15.00 1.70 -47.56
C GLU A 460 16.13 0.65 -47.34
N ALA A 461 16.88 0.76 -46.23
CA ALA A 461 17.94 -0.18 -45.83
C ALA A 461 17.53 -1.17 -44.72
N GLY A 462 16.36 -1.00 -44.10
CA GLY A 462 15.69 -1.91 -43.16
C GLY A 462 16.40 -2.17 -41.82
N SER A 463 17.01 -1.17 -41.14
CA SER A 463 17.92 -1.51 -40.01
C SER A 463 17.84 -0.73 -38.68
N THR A 464 16.68 -0.25 -38.24
CA THR A 464 16.50 0.17 -36.82
C THR A 464 15.46 -0.65 -36.06
N CYS A 465 14.46 -1.15 -36.77
CA CYS A 465 13.48 -2.08 -36.27
C CYS A 465 14.03 -3.50 -36.18
N ARG A 466 13.56 -4.24 -35.17
CA ARG A 466 13.85 -5.65 -34.99
C ARG A 466 12.57 -6.39 -34.61
N PRO A 467 12.48 -7.71 -34.86
CA PRO A 467 11.34 -8.50 -34.42
C PRO A 467 11.11 -8.35 -32.91
N ILE A 468 9.84 -8.32 -32.51
CA ILE A 468 9.47 -8.31 -31.09
C ILE A 468 9.81 -9.67 -30.48
N ASP A 469 10.43 -9.67 -29.31
CA ASP A 469 10.64 -10.90 -28.57
C ASP A 469 9.31 -11.39 -28.01
N ASN A 470 9.05 -12.71 -28.11
CA ASN A 470 7.88 -13.34 -27.49
C ASN A 470 6.52 -12.75 -27.95
N GLU A 471 6.41 -12.46 -29.26
CA GLU A 471 5.24 -11.82 -29.92
C GLU A 471 3.88 -12.31 -29.41
N GLU A 472 3.72 -13.61 -29.21
CA GLU A 472 2.46 -14.23 -28.80
C GLU A 472 1.94 -13.81 -27.40
N PHE A 473 2.82 -13.23 -26.56
CA PHE A 473 2.47 -12.71 -25.24
C PHE A 473 2.66 -11.18 -25.10
N GLU A 474 3.39 -10.56 -26.03
CA GLU A 474 3.68 -9.13 -25.99
C GLU A 474 2.75 -8.29 -26.87
N ILE A 475 2.11 -8.90 -27.86
CA ILE A 475 1.15 -8.26 -28.77
C ILE A 475 -0.26 -8.77 -28.49
N GLY A 476 -1.23 -7.86 -28.38
CA GLY A 476 -2.61 -8.23 -28.15
C GLY A 476 -3.60 -7.08 -28.28
N ASP A 477 -4.88 -7.41 -28.16
CA ASP A 477 -6.00 -6.47 -28.29
C ASP A 477 -6.36 -5.77 -26.97
N SER A 478 -5.56 -5.94 -25.91
CA SER A 478 -5.80 -5.39 -24.59
C SER A 478 -4.84 -4.25 -24.26
N ALA A 479 -5.27 -3.41 -23.32
CA ALA A 479 -4.44 -2.36 -22.76
C ALA A 479 -3.34 -2.92 -21.81
N SER A 480 -3.31 -4.23 -21.55
CA SER A 480 -2.35 -4.90 -20.67
C SER A 480 -1.10 -5.44 -21.37
N GLU A 481 -1.12 -5.61 -22.70
CA GLU A 481 0.03 -6.07 -23.47
C GLU A 481 1.17 -5.03 -23.55
N ASN A 482 2.30 -5.33 -24.19
CA ASN A 482 3.31 -4.27 -24.41
C ASN A 482 2.93 -3.48 -25.67
N TYR A 483 2.39 -4.17 -26.67
CA TYR A 483 2.11 -3.64 -27.99
C TYR A 483 0.64 -3.86 -28.39
N PRO A 484 -0.23 -2.87 -28.17
CA PRO A 484 -1.64 -2.95 -28.55
C PRO A 484 -1.82 -2.98 -30.08
N THR A 485 -2.78 -3.77 -30.56
CA THR A 485 -3.12 -3.86 -31.99
C THR A 485 -3.79 -2.59 -32.55
N GLU A 486 -4.22 -1.66 -31.69
CA GLU A 486 -4.73 -0.34 -32.07
C GLU A 486 -3.67 0.56 -32.75
N ILE A 487 -2.38 0.24 -32.62
CA ILE A 487 -1.33 0.82 -33.46
C ILE A 487 -1.58 0.28 -34.88
N LEU A 488 -2.18 1.08 -35.77
CA LEU A 488 -2.83 0.69 -37.05
C LEU A 488 -1.94 0.11 -38.18
N VAL A 489 -0.93 -0.70 -37.84
CA VAL A 489 -0.08 -1.53 -38.72
C VAL A 489 0.18 -2.84 -37.96
N PRO A 490 0.31 -4.03 -38.57
CA PRO A 490 0.73 -5.21 -37.80
C PRO A 490 2.06 -4.91 -37.08
N VAL A 491 1.99 -4.79 -35.75
CA VAL A 491 3.12 -4.49 -34.88
C VAL A 491 3.91 -5.77 -34.70
N GLU A 492 4.83 -6.04 -35.61
CA GLU A 492 5.71 -7.23 -35.57
C GLU A 492 7.15 -6.84 -35.18
N GLU A 493 7.46 -5.53 -35.20
CA GLU A 493 8.79 -5.01 -34.94
C GLU A 493 8.78 -3.88 -33.92
N GLU A 494 9.89 -3.77 -33.19
CA GLU A 494 10.15 -2.76 -32.18
C GLU A 494 11.50 -2.08 -32.38
N MET A 495 11.68 -0.93 -31.74
CA MET A 495 12.94 -0.21 -31.66
C MET A 495 13.08 0.50 -30.31
N PRO A 496 14.29 0.83 -29.85
CA PRO A 496 14.46 1.70 -28.69
C PRO A 496 13.78 3.04 -28.92
N ARG A 497 13.15 3.58 -27.88
CA ARG A 497 12.66 4.97 -27.90
C ARG A 497 13.84 5.91 -28.17
N VAL A 498 13.74 6.72 -29.21
CA VAL A 498 14.88 7.52 -29.69
C VAL A 498 14.87 8.91 -29.05
N ALA A 499 16.01 9.61 -29.15
CA ALA A 499 16.20 10.96 -28.60
C ALA A 499 15.12 11.98 -29.01
N SER A 500 14.55 11.85 -30.21
CA SER A 500 13.43 12.67 -30.69
C SER A 500 12.10 12.40 -29.97
N ASP A 501 12.02 11.32 -29.20
CA ASP A 501 10.81 10.87 -28.53
C ASP A 501 10.81 11.22 -27.02
N VAL A 502 11.94 11.69 -26.45
CA VAL A 502 12.15 11.89 -24.98
C VAL A 502 13.30 12.87 -24.63
N ASP A 503 13.38 14.03 -25.26
CA ASP A 503 14.37 15.07 -24.87
C ASP A 503 15.84 14.59 -24.77
N ASN A 504 16.27 13.72 -25.71
CA ASN A 504 17.65 13.26 -25.91
C ASN A 504 18.21 12.15 -25.00
N THR A 505 17.40 11.41 -24.25
CA THR A 505 17.89 10.25 -23.46
C THR A 505 17.22 8.94 -23.86
N THR A 506 17.94 8.08 -24.57
CA THR A 506 17.44 6.75 -25.00
C THR A 506 17.47 5.70 -23.89
N GLU A 507 18.33 5.91 -22.90
CA GLU A 507 18.61 4.97 -21.81
C GLU A 507 18.87 5.75 -20.53
N PHE A 508 18.48 5.15 -19.41
CA PHE A 508 18.75 5.65 -18.07
C PHE A 508 19.17 4.49 -17.18
N CYS A 509 19.67 4.79 -15.99
CA CYS A 509 19.99 3.74 -15.02
C CYS A 509 19.15 3.87 -13.76
N VAL A 510 18.96 2.72 -13.12
CA VAL A 510 18.31 2.60 -11.83
C VAL A 510 19.19 1.82 -10.85
N ALA A 511 19.05 2.12 -9.56
CA ALA A 511 19.76 1.44 -8.49
C ALA A 511 18.82 1.20 -7.31
N VAL A 512 19.08 0.12 -6.56
CA VAL A 512 18.35 -0.18 -5.32
C VAL A 512 19.20 0.26 -4.14
N VAL A 513 18.63 1.08 -3.27
CA VAL A 513 19.27 1.53 -2.05
C VAL A 513 19.22 0.41 -1.02
N SER A 514 20.38 0.08 -0.47
CA SER A 514 20.52 -0.97 0.55
C SER A 514 21.21 -0.38 1.77
N ASP A 515 20.41 0.11 2.71
CA ASP A 515 20.88 0.72 3.96
C ASP A 515 19.92 0.37 5.09
N ALA A 516 20.07 -0.83 5.65
CA ALA A 516 19.16 -1.36 6.66
C ALA A 516 18.93 -0.38 7.83
N GLY A 517 17.66 -0.12 8.15
CA GLY A 517 17.23 0.85 9.16
C GLY A 517 17.06 2.30 8.66
N ASN A 518 17.57 2.64 7.47
CA ASN A 518 17.35 3.94 6.83
C ASN A 518 15.96 3.99 6.16
N PRO A 519 15.24 5.15 6.17
CA PRO A 519 14.00 5.32 5.40
C PRO A 519 14.14 5.04 3.90
N ASP A 520 15.35 5.14 3.36
CA ASP A 520 15.60 4.91 1.94
C ASP A 520 15.89 3.44 1.61
N ASN A 521 15.93 2.54 2.59
CA ASN A 521 16.15 1.11 2.34
C ASN A 521 15.09 0.54 1.41
N GLY A 522 15.53 -0.17 0.36
CA GLY A 522 14.63 -0.76 -0.64
C GLY A 522 14.02 0.25 -1.62
N LEU A 523 14.37 1.54 -1.56
CA LEU A 523 14.00 2.50 -2.60
C LEU A 523 14.76 2.21 -3.91
N VAL A 524 14.09 2.51 -5.01
CA VAL A 524 14.70 2.54 -6.34
C VAL A 524 14.96 3.98 -6.73
N THR A 525 16.21 4.29 -6.98
CA THR A 525 16.65 5.58 -7.51
C THR A 525 16.89 5.48 -9.01
N ALA A 526 16.71 6.57 -9.74
CA ALA A 526 16.98 6.68 -11.16
C ALA A 526 17.80 7.92 -11.51
N GLY A 527 18.47 7.86 -12.66
CA GLY A 527 19.14 9.00 -13.24
C GLY A 527 19.81 8.66 -14.58
N PRO A 528 20.54 9.61 -15.17
CA PRO A 528 21.30 9.35 -16.39
C PRO A 528 22.37 8.29 -16.14
N LEU A 529 22.76 7.55 -17.19
CA LEU A 529 23.80 6.53 -17.09
C LEU A 529 25.04 7.04 -16.37
N GLY A 530 25.46 6.33 -15.32
CA GLY A 530 26.60 6.68 -14.47
C GLY A 530 26.27 7.57 -13.26
N ASN A 531 25.03 8.02 -13.10
CA ASN A 531 24.55 8.79 -11.95
C ASN A 531 23.11 8.38 -11.58
N CYS A 532 22.94 7.14 -11.11
CA CYS A 532 21.63 6.50 -10.93
C CYS A 532 20.94 6.87 -9.60
N ASP A 533 21.59 7.68 -8.77
CA ASP A 533 21.16 8.12 -7.44
C ASP A 533 20.55 9.54 -7.46
N GLN A 534 20.07 9.99 -8.62
CA GLN A 534 19.59 11.36 -8.77
C GLN A 534 18.19 11.55 -8.19
N TRP A 535 17.30 10.57 -8.39
CA TRP A 535 15.87 10.71 -8.08
C TRP A 535 15.29 9.42 -7.50
N ASP A 536 14.64 9.48 -6.34
CA ASP A 536 13.76 8.37 -5.91
C ASP A 536 12.54 8.30 -6.84
N VAL A 537 12.34 7.14 -7.47
CA VAL A 537 11.27 6.93 -8.45
C VAL A 537 10.45 5.69 -8.16
N GLY A 538 10.75 4.94 -7.10
CA GLY A 538 10.05 3.70 -6.80
C GLY A 538 10.66 2.94 -5.63
N PHE A 539 10.27 1.69 -5.48
CA PHE A 539 10.76 0.82 -4.41
C PHE A 539 10.57 -0.67 -4.76
N VAL A 540 11.26 -1.53 -4.01
CA VAL A 540 11.04 -2.98 -4.00
C VAL A 540 9.76 -3.25 -3.23
N SER A 541 8.69 -3.64 -3.93
CA SER A 541 7.35 -3.77 -3.33
C SER A 541 7.13 -5.14 -2.70
N ARG A 542 7.78 -6.19 -3.21
CA ARG A 542 7.65 -7.55 -2.67
C ARG A 542 8.85 -8.42 -3.04
N THR A 543 9.23 -9.33 -2.14
CA THR A 543 10.21 -10.38 -2.39
C THR A 543 9.53 -11.73 -2.40
N LEU A 544 9.86 -12.58 -3.38
CA LEU A 544 9.26 -13.89 -3.55
C LEU A 544 10.36 -14.96 -3.70
N GLU A 545 10.22 -16.02 -2.90
CA GLU A 545 11.04 -17.22 -2.94
C GLU A 545 10.13 -18.44 -3.09
N ASP A 546 10.44 -19.32 -4.04
CA ASP A 546 9.77 -20.61 -4.10
C ASP A 546 10.15 -21.48 -2.88
N PRO A 547 9.27 -22.36 -2.38
CA PRO A 547 9.53 -23.18 -1.18
C PRO A 547 10.76 -24.08 -1.24
N ASP A 548 11.32 -24.30 -2.43
CA ASP A 548 12.55 -25.06 -2.67
C ASP A 548 13.77 -24.16 -2.98
N ASN A 549 13.62 -22.85 -2.77
CA ASN A 549 14.60 -21.79 -3.02
C ASN A 549 15.10 -21.76 -4.49
N SER A 550 14.32 -22.30 -5.43
CA SER A 550 14.76 -22.44 -6.82
C SER A 550 14.52 -21.18 -7.67
N ASN A 551 13.55 -20.35 -7.32
CA ASN A 551 13.28 -19.07 -7.99
C ASN A 551 13.23 -17.91 -6.99
N ARG A 552 14.33 -17.14 -6.92
CA ARG A 552 14.39 -15.86 -6.21
C ARG A 552 13.98 -14.73 -7.14
N SER A 553 13.13 -13.83 -6.66
CA SER A 553 12.65 -12.70 -7.47
C SER A 553 12.11 -11.56 -6.60
N ALA A 554 12.05 -10.36 -7.18
CA ALA A 554 11.58 -9.18 -6.48
C ALA A 554 10.74 -8.28 -7.40
N ASN A 555 9.61 -7.80 -6.89
CA ASN A 555 8.77 -6.84 -7.60
C ASN A 555 9.33 -5.42 -7.43
N LEU A 556 9.37 -4.69 -8.54
CA LEU A 556 9.70 -3.27 -8.59
C LEU A 556 8.47 -2.50 -9.08
N THR A 557 8.15 -1.42 -8.37
CA THR A 557 7.14 -0.44 -8.76
C THR A 557 7.84 0.90 -8.94
N LEU A 558 7.75 1.47 -10.15
CA LEU A 558 8.47 2.67 -10.55
C LEU A 558 7.52 3.67 -11.21
N LEU A 559 7.61 4.93 -10.82
CA LEU A 559 6.99 6.08 -11.46
C LEU A 559 8.05 7.18 -11.57
N LEU A 560 8.50 7.49 -12.79
CA LEU A 560 9.49 8.52 -13.08
C LEU A 560 8.88 9.92 -13.00
N ALA A 561 8.38 10.32 -11.83
CA ALA A 561 7.83 11.64 -11.57
C ALA A 561 8.40 12.23 -10.27
N PRO A 562 9.72 12.55 -10.21
CA PRO A 562 10.40 12.97 -8.97
C PRO A 562 9.90 14.29 -8.37
N GLY A 563 9.10 15.04 -9.12
CA GLY A 563 8.50 16.29 -8.72
C GLY A 563 8.20 17.14 -9.95
N ALA A 564 7.16 17.97 -9.89
CA ALA A 564 6.80 18.87 -10.97
C ALA A 564 7.94 19.81 -11.40
N GLU A 565 8.81 20.20 -10.45
CA GLU A 565 9.99 21.04 -10.69
C GLU A 565 11.06 20.35 -11.56
N ASN A 566 10.96 19.03 -11.68
CA ASN A 566 11.87 18.17 -12.40
C ASN A 566 11.19 17.53 -13.63
N SER A 567 10.18 18.18 -14.21
CA SER A 567 9.47 17.70 -15.41
C SER A 567 10.37 17.54 -16.64
N GLY A 568 11.56 18.16 -16.65
CA GLY A 568 12.60 17.93 -17.65
C GLY A 568 13.49 16.72 -17.40
N ALA A 569 13.19 15.88 -16.39
CA ALA A 569 13.89 14.63 -16.19
C ALA A 569 13.66 13.66 -17.36
N ALA A 570 14.68 12.86 -17.68
CA ALA A 570 14.59 11.82 -18.69
C ALA A 570 13.42 10.88 -18.43
N ASN A 571 12.56 10.66 -19.43
CA ASN A 571 11.38 9.79 -19.34
C ASN A 571 10.43 10.19 -18.20
N PHE A 572 10.31 11.49 -17.90
CA PHE A 572 9.36 11.99 -16.91
C PHE A 572 7.94 11.53 -17.24
N GLY A 573 7.26 10.98 -16.24
CA GLY A 573 5.91 10.43 -16.34
C GLY A 573 5.78 9.03 -16.88
N VAL A 574 6.90 8.31 -17.01
CA VAL A 574 6.89 6.89 -17.31
C VAL A 574 6.69 6.07 -16.05
N THR A 575 5.78 5.10 -16.11
CA THR A 575 5.58 4.07 -15.08
C THR A 575 6.10 2.73 -15.57
N ILE A 576 6.72 1.97 -14.66
CA ILE A 576 7.20 0.61 -14.91
C ILE A 576 6.83 -0.26 -13.71
N LEU A 577 6.11 -1.35 -13.96
CA LEU A 577 5.85 -2.40 -12.98
C LEU A 577 6.40 -3.72 -13.49
N GLY A 578 7.20 -4.40 -12.68
CA GLY A 578 7.80 -5.66 -13.09
C GLY A 578 8.35 -6.48 -11.93
N ARG A 579 8.77 -7.70 -12.24
CA ARG A 579 9.39 -8.65 -11.34
C ARG A 579 10.76 -9.03 -11.90
N VAL A 580 11.81 -8.73 -11.14
CA VAL A 580 13.20 -9.05 -11.48
C VAL A 580 13.42 -10.54 -11.28
N ASP A 581 13.93 -11.22 -12.31
CA ASP A 581 14.44 -12.59 -12.18
C ASP A 581 15.86 -12.55 -11.62
N MET A 582 16.01 -12.84 -10.32
CA MET A 582 17.30 -12.80 -9.64
C MET A 582 18.13 -14.08 -9.83
N ASN A 583 17.61 -15.06 -10.57
CA ASN A 583 18.31 -16.32 -10.87
C ASN A 583 19.08 -16.23 -12.20
N ASP A 584 18.69 -15.28 -13.05
CA ASP A 584 19.45 -14.94 -14.26
C ASP A 584 20.60 -13.99 -13.90
N ALA A 585 21.77 -14.23 -14.50
CA ALA A 585 22.97 -13.43 -14.24
C ALA A 585 22.83 -11.96 -14.66
N CYS A 586 21.85 -11.65 -15.53
CA CYS A 586 21.60 -10.32 -16.06
C CYS A 586 20.41 -9.62 -15.42
N TYR A 587 19.69 -10.27 -14.49
CA TYR A 587 18.59 -9.69 -13.73
C TYR A 587 17.49 -9.04 -14.59
N PRO A 588 16.94 -9.72 -15.61
CA PRO A 588 15.90 -9.14 -16.47
C PRO A 588 14.61 -8.85 -15.68
N LEU A 589 13.88 -7.81 -16.12
CA LEU A 589 12.59 -7.43 -15.55
C LEU A 589 11.45 -7.96 -16.41
N TYR A 590 10.64 -8.84 -15.85
CA TYR A 590 9.47 -9.42 -16.50
C TYR A 590 8.17 -8.88 -15.92
N ARG A 591 7.06 -9.09 -16.62
CA ARG A 591 5.74 -8.67 -16.20
C ARG A 591 5.37 -9.39 -14.90
N THR A 592 4.90 -8.63 -13.92
CA THR A 592 4.24 -9.21 -12.74
C THR A 592 2.96 -9.89 -13.21
N GLY A 593 2.67 -11.10 -12.76
CA GLY A 593 1.26 -11.46 -12.65
C GLY A 593 0.72 -10.96 -11.31
N GLY A 594 -0.60 -11.02 -11.13
CA GLY A 594 -1.24 -10.68 -9.86
C GLY A 594 -0.69 -11.52 -8.69
N PRO A 595 -1.16 -11.28 -7.44
CA PRO A 595 -0.60 -11.94 -6.25
C PRO A 595 -0.53 -13.48 -6.29
N ASN A 596 -1.35 -14.12 -7.13
CA ASN A 596 -1.42 -15.57 -7.34
C ASN A 596 -1.25 -15.99 -8.82
N ASP A 597 -0.78 -15.08 -9.66
CA ASP A 597 -0.54 -15.32 -11.08
C ASP A 597 0.94 -15.06 -11.36
N SER A 598 1.67 -16.09 -11.80
CA SER A 598 3.07 -15.99 -12.20
C SER A 598 3.24 -16.09 -13.72
N THR A 599 2.16 -16.21 -14.48
CA THR A 599 2.22 -16.58 -15.90
C THR A 599 3.05 -15.60 -16.74
N GLY A 600 2.90 -14.29 -16.52
CA GLY A 600 3.71 -13.27 -17.20
C GLY A 600 5.21 -13.41 -16.91
N PHE A 601 5.57 -13.70 -15.65
CA PHE A 601 6.95 -13.90 -15.23
C PHE A 601 7.52 -15.23 -15.76
N ASP A 602 6.78 -16.32 -15.62
CA ASP A 602 7.17 -17.67 -16.04
C ASP A 602 7.35 -17.77 -17.56
N ASN A 603 6.50 -17.06 -18.32
CA ASN A 603 6.59 -16.95 -19.78
C ASN A 603 7.62 -15.92 -20.23
N LYS A 604 8.36 -15.28 -19.31
CA LYS A 604 9.40 -14.28 -19.59
C LYS A 604 8.90 -13.12 -20.45
N VAL A 605 7.66 -12.71 -20.24
CA VAL A 605 7.06 -11.55 -20.91
C VAL A 605 7.72 -10.30 -20.32
N ARG A 606 8.30 -9.43 -21.15
CA ARG A 606 8.96 -8.21 -20.64
C ARG A 606 7.95 -7.32 -19.92
N ALA A 607 8.41 -6.66 -18.86
CA ALA A 607 7.61 -5.65 -18.18
C ALA A 607 7.18 -4.55 -19.17
N ALA A 608 6.01 -3.97 -18.93
CA ALA A 608 5.50 -2.86 -19.72
C ALA A 608 6.00 -1.53 -19.15
N TRP A 609 6.11 -0.53 -20.02
CA TRP A 609 6.13 0.87 -19.62
C TRP A 609 4.92 1.61 -20.19
N VAL A 610 4.44 2.61 -19.45
CA VAL A 610 3.35 3.51 -19.84
C VAL A 610 3.81 4.95 -19.62
N ASP A 611 3.56 5.85 -20.58
CA ASP A 611 3.92 7.28 -20.50
C ASP A 611 2.66 8.16 -20.52
N ASP A 612 2.37 8.77 -19.36
CA ASP A 612 1.22 9.66 -19.17
C ASP A 612 1.53 11.14 -19.42
N PHE A 613 2.77 11.46 -19.82
CA PHE A 613 3.23 12.83 -19.97
C PHE A 613 3.51 13.18 -21.44
N TYR A 614 4.51 12.56 -22.06
CA TYR A 614 5.02 12.99 -23.36
C TYR A 614 3.99 12.87 -24.50
N PRO A 615 3.22 11.78 -24.63
CA PRO A 615 2.19 11.68 -25.67
C PRO A 615 1.13 12.80 -25.54
N VAL A 616 0.79 13.20 -24.32
CA VAL A 616 -0.19 14.27 -24.07
C VAL A 616 0.37 15.63 -24.51
N ILE A 617 1.61 15.94 -24.12
CA ILE A 617 2.32 17.15 -24.54
C ILE A 617 2.41 17.21 -26.07
N GLN A 618 2.89 16.14 -26.70
CA GLN A 618 3.05 16.08 -28.16
C GLN A 618 1.71 16.24 -28.90
N SER A 619 0.64 15.63 -28.39
CA SER A 619 -0.71 15.75 -28.95
C SER A 619 -1.22 17.19 -28.88
N LYS A 620 -0.99 17.89 -27.77
CA LYS A 620 -1.35 19.30 -27.60
C LYS A 620 -0.61 20.19 -28.60
N GLU A 621 0.71 20.06 -28.69
CA GLU A 621 1.53 20.85 -29.61
C GLU A 621 1.10 20.68 -31.08
N TRP A 622 0.83 19.45 -31.50
CA TRP A 622 0.35 19.21 -32.87
C TRP A 622 -1.03 19.79 -33.11
N ARG A 623 -1.96 19.67 -32.15
CA ARG A 623 -3.29 20.27 -32.28
C ARG A 623 -3.26 21.79 -32.33
N GLU A 624 -2.35 22.43 -31.61
CA GLU A 624 -2.15 23.89 -31.66
C GLU A 624 -1.57 24.35 -33.01
N ALA A 625 -0.81 23.50 -33.69
CA ALA A 625 -0.24 23.79 -35.01
C ALA A 625 -1.22 23.55 -36.17
N LEU A 626 -2.35 22.86 -35.94
CA LEU A 626 -3.37 22.58 -36.96
C LEU A 626 -4.17 23.84 -37.33
N ALA A 627 -4.65 23.89 -38.57
CA ALA A 627 -5.62 24.91 -38.95
C ALA A 627 -7.00 24.59 -38.35
N GLU A 628 -7.85 25.61 -38.22
CA GLU A 628 -9.21 25.46 -37.68
C GLU A 628 -10.00 24.40 -38.47
N GLY A 629 -10.49 23.37 -37.76
CA GLY A 629 -11.26 22.27 -38.33
C GLY A 629 -10.44 21.09 -38.88
N GLU A 630 -9.12 21.13 -38.79
CA GLU A 630 -8.25 19.98 -39.10
C GLU A 630 -8.12 19.04 -37.89
N THR A 631 -7.79 17.77 -38.17
CA THR A 631 -7.53 16.74 -37.16
C THR A 631 -6.14 16.15 -37.39
N LEU A 632 -5.58 15.51 -36.36
CA LEU A 632 -4.31 14.78 -36.48
C LEU A 632 -4.41 13.71 -37.58
N SER A 633 -3.35 13.54 -38.37
CA SER A 633 -3.27 12.47 -39.37
C SER A 633 -3.24 11.09 -38.70
N ASP A 634 -3.54 10.04 -39.47
CA ASP A 634 -3.44 8.66 -38.98
C ASP A 634 -2.00 8.34 -38.53
N ASP A 635 -0.99 8.84 -39.26
CA ASP A 635 0.43 8.66 -38.90
C ASP A 635 0.78 9.35 -37.57
N GLN A 636 0.25 10.55 -37.34
CA GLN A 636 0.40 11.26 -36.06
C GLN A 636 -0.29 10.49 -34.93
N GLN A 637 -1.49 9.98 -35.15
CA GLN A 637 -2.20 9.18 -34.15
C GLN A 637 -1.42 7.89 -33.84
N ALA A 638 -0.93 7.17 -34.85
CA ALA A 638 -0.11 5.99 -34.70
C ALA A 638 1.17 6.27 -33.91
N PHE A 639 1.83 7.42 -34.16
CA PHE A 639 2.97 7.85 -33.37
C PHE A 639 2.62 8.05 -31.90
N LEU A 640 1.54 8.78 -31.58
CA LEU A 640 1.13 8.99 -30.18
C LEU A 640 0.90 7.67 -29.43
N PHE A 641 0.33 6.66 -30.10
CA PHE A 641 0.17 5.33 -29.51
C PHE A 641 1.51 4.61 -29.30
N SER A 642 2.45 4.70 -30.26
CA SER A 642 3.75 4.03 -30.14
C SER A 642 4.64 4.63 -29.04
N ILE A 643 4.57 5.93 -28.80
CA ILE A 643 5.33 6.60 -27.73
C ILE A 643 4.63 6.57 -26.36
N GLY A 644 3.41 6.03 -26.27
CA GLY A 644 2.65 5.95 -25.02
C GLY A 644 2.88 4.68 -24.21
N ARG A 645 3.35 3.59 -24.84
CA ARG A 645 3.64 2.32 -24.15
C ARG A 645 4.52 1.39 -24.97
N GLY A 646 5.10 0.41 -24.30
CA GLY A 646 5.89 -0.65 -24.93
C GLY A 646 6.57 -1.56 -23.93
N ALA A 647 7.58 -2.32 -24.38
CA ALA A 647 8.33 -3.24 -23.52
C ALA A 647 9.55 -2.58 -22.86
N VAL A 648 9.90 -3.04 -21.67
CA VAL A 648 11.10 -2.61 -20.93
C VAL A 648 12.22 -3.62 -21.16
N GLN A 649 13.39 -3.12 -21.57
CA GLN A 649 14.65 -3.83 -21.41
C GLN A 649 15.35 -3.35 -20.15
N PHE A 650 15.53 -4.25 -19.20
CA PHE A 650 16.19 -4.01 -17.93
C PHE A 650 17.31 -5.04 -17.78
N PHE A 651 18.52 -4.59 -17.48
CA PHE A 651 19.65 -5.51 -17.32
C PHE A 651 20.75 -4.91 -16.45
N ALA A 652 21.51 -5.77 -15.77
CA ALA A 652 22.64 -5.36 -14.96
C ALA A 652 23.82 -4.82 -15.80
N GLY A 653 24.42 -3.71 -15.37
CA GLY A 653 25.59 -3.11 -16.01
C GLY A 653 25.25 -2.07 -17.09
N ALA A 654 26.26 -1.70 -17.88
CA ALA A 654 26.17 -0.63 -18.88
C ALA A 654 25.73 -1.14 -20.26
N PRO A 655 25.15 -0.27 -21.11
CA PRO A 655 24.87 -0.59 -22.52
C PRO A 655 26.12 -1.07 -23.26
N GLY A 656 25.95 -2.04 -24.17
CA GLY A 656 27.04 -2.70 -24.87
C GLY A 656 27.79 -3.76 -24.05
N GLY A 657 27.39 -3.99 -22.79
CA GLY A 657 27.93 -5.04 -21.92
C GLY A 657 27.43 -6.44 -22.28
N GLY A 658 27.95 -7.46 -21.58
CA GLY A 658 27.56 -8.86 -21.81
C GLY A 658 26.13 -9.22 -21.43
N CYS A 659 25.44 -8.32 -20.72
CA CYS A 659 24.03 -8.45 -20.36
C CYS A 659 23.11 -7.55 -21.20
N ASP A 660 23.66 -6.74 -22.11
CA ASP A 660 22.83 -5.93 -23.00
C ASP A 660 22.17 -6.83 -24.04
N PRO A 661 20.82 -6.92 -24.09
CA PRO A 661 20.13 -7.79 -25.03
C PRO A 661 20.28 -7.37 -26.51
N LEU A 662 20.84 -6.18 -26.79
CA LEU A 662 21.20 -5.76 -28.15
C LEU A 662 22.60 -6.21 -28.59
N VAL A 663 23.39 -6.81 -27.69
CA VAL A 663 24.71 -7.36 -28.02
C VAL A 663 24.58 -8.87 -28.26
N PRO A 664 25.05 -9.39 -29.41
CA PRO A 664 24.89 -10.80 -29.81
C PRO A 664 25.82 -11.79 -29.09
#